data_AF-A0A380TD30-F1
#
_entry.id   AF-A0A380TD30-F1
#
_cell.length_a   1.000
_cell.length_b   1.000
_cell.length_c   1.000
_cell.angle_alpha   90.00
_cell.angle_beta   90.00
_cell.angle_gamma   90.00
#
_symmetry.space_group_name_H-M   'P 1'
#
loop_
_entity.id
_entity.type
_entity.pdbx_description
1 polymer ?
#
loop_
_entity_poly.entity_id
_entity_poly.type
_entity_poly.pdbx_seq_one_letter_code
_entity_poly.pdbx_strand_id
1 'polypeptide(L)'
;MQLLPRDAGFDLFSADGWQRLHALDPERASWVVPRADDLKNAKAFRERYREMPFDAERMVYIAGHAATPCAIEIETPPAAPAQIGFAQTWEGDGQVPWSTGIVAGTTRRWYAPCRHGDLPRDSAVLAALGEILDQGTTARLAAQPGSARERGKPQSVTRETVALFPAAADLEAAAAGGTVQPPPRPGLPPLTLTVSHGNLAFAAYPVLVGHYNGDTLNGAEGHLNRLLDGRLETRRTLGLYPGAIGTAEVVLDGNTRPDGAVVVGLGDPGSLDPAELEQTLVHGLLRYAVAQTERCRGQAGNGTSPAPLRLSLLLVGAGEGGLTVESCVKALSAAVVRAQKALTDNQSAGHVYDRIEIIELYEHRAIDIWHALNGLLSADASAADASGRRPLRLAPEIGRRDGGRRRVRSELDRSWWQPVQVSMDVVAGEYLLKVSTAAGRARVEATTVYGTVEVARRLSEQAKRDKVGGPSVETPGRALYELLWPNRLKSEGFGDRNLRLILDERAASLPWELLDDRRAWETALAGNADPPAIRAGLVRQLVQQRYREQTGSTAGRRQALVIGDPRGDPAREYKPLQGAIEEATDVATLLQGNGYAVTRLIGDQVFPEQVISALLSERWQIVHIAAHGDVEHDIAVNTPIAGDAAAGSLQRTRKATGIVLGRNLFLEPSMLEQMPVAPDLFFVNCCHVGEVDADREAALAARRPELAASIAVQLIRMGVRGVVAAGWSVNDRLARTFATQFYQGFLSKQEFGRAVRTAREAAYRQSPADPTWGAYQCYGEPDWRLSAAPAEGRNDEPPTFAAPAEALTEIERIREDAQTLGERDRGALKQRLDAIRNDAIAADEARRPWLARAEIVSACAQAYAELGAIDQAIADYECALNANRGSAAVRDIEQLADLRGRKAVRAAAASDGTAGDGPARAAAKEIRAAIQALSRLASLGSTAERHGLIGAAYRRLVTIAGVEEVEPALNAMQKAYEKAWACEQRDAPADSSRPVQRVDRLLMVQAARVARALHRGEPVAPEVVDAIDDCRRDAESAGCEQPCFWYDIASADAALLTALAAVLAPATGASTPPLLPETKADAVAALYGKARRHGGSPLKLSTANEQLDFFIAIVGHSQIAAEARRDLVQALARIRDRLLP
;
A
#
# COMPACT_ATOMS: atom_id res chain seq x y z
N MET A 1 -64.90 24.13 19.85
CA MET A 1 -64.53 25.24 20.77
C MET A 1 -64.44 24.84 22.24
N GLN A 2 -65.10 23.76 22.70
CA GLN A 2 -64.97 23.29 24.09
C GLN A 2 -63.52 22.93 24.49
N LEU A 3 -62.65 22.62 23.51
CA LEU A 3 -61.24 22.29 23.71
C LEU A 3 -60.29 23.49 23.65
N LEU A 4 -60.79 24.73 23.55
CA LEU A 4 -59.91 25.91 23.53
C LEU A 4 -58.99 25.95 24.77
N PRO A 5 -57.72 26.34 24.61
CA PRO A 5 -56.78 26.38 25.72
C PRO A 5 -57.11 27.52 26.67
N ARG A 6 -56.77 27.33 27.95
CA ARG A 6 -56.92 28.35 28.98
C ARG A 6 -55.55 28.96 29.24
N ASP A 7 -55.32 30.13 28.67
CA ASP A 7 -54.12 30.92 28.94
C ASP A 7 -54.47 32.04 29.93
N ALA A 8 -53.65 32.23 30.96
CA ALA A 8 -53.81 33.31 31.93
C ALA A 8 -53.45 34.68 31.32
N GLY A 9 -52.64 34.69 30.25
CA GLY A 9 -52.24 35.89 29.51
C GLY A 9 -53.15 36.25 28.33
N PHE A 10 -53.97 35.31 27.83
CA PHE A 10 -54.80 35.51 26.64
C PHE A 10 -56.14 34.72 26.69
N ASP A 11 -57.27 35.40 26.91
CA ASP A 11 -58.58 34.73 27.05
C ASP A 11 -59.23 34.38 25.70
N LEU A 12 -59.02 33.15 25.23
CA LEU A 12 -59.66 32.59 24.03
C LEU A 12 -61.13 32.21 24.23
N PHE A 13 -61.70 32.34 25.43
CA PHE A 13 -63.14 32.21 25.65
C PHE A 13 -63.86 33.57 25.58
N SER A 14 -63.13 34.65 25.30
CA SER A 14 -63.67 35.99 25.08
C SER A 14 -63.69 36.34 23.59
N ALA A 15 -64.73 37.05 23.14
CA ALA A 15 -64.79 37.54 21.76
C ALA A 15 -63.65 38.54 21.48
N ASP A 16 -63.30 39.36 22.48
CA ASP A 16 -62.24 40.36 22.40
C ASP A 16 -60.87 39.73 22.10
N GLY A 17 -60.55 38.57 22.71
CA GLY A 17 -59.33 37.82 22.42
C GLY A 17 -59.22 37.43 20.95
N TRP A 18 -60.30 36.88 20.38
CA TRP A 18 -60.32 36.48 18.97
C TRP A 18 -60.31 37.67 18.01
N GLN A 19 -60.98 38.77 18.35
CA GLN A 19 -60.91 40.00 17.55
C GLN A 19 -59.48 40.55 17.50
N ARG A 20 -58.75 40.44 18.62
CA ARG A 20 -57.35 40.87 18.71
C ARG A 20 -56.44 40.00 17.84
N LEU A 21 -56.63 38.68 17.83
CA LEU A 21 -55.90 37.79 16.91
C LEU A 21 -56.23 38.09 15.44
N HIS A 22 -57.51 38.25 15.13
CA HIS A 22 -57.96 38.55 13.76
C HIS A 22 -57.42 39.91 13.25
N ALA A 23 -57.24 40.90 14.13
CA ALA A 23 -56.64 42.17 13.75
C ALA A 23 -55.13 42.06 13.42
N LEU A 24 -54.42 41.14 14.08
CA LEU A 24 -52.97 40.95 13.97
C LEU A 24 -52.57 39.93 12.90
N ASP A 25 -53.50 39.08 12.44
CA ASP A 25 -53.23 38.06 11.44
C ASP A 25 -53.19 38.65 10.01
N PRO A 26 -52.06 38.54 9.28
CA PRO A 26 -51.97 38.96 7.88
C PRO A 26 -52.93 38.20 6.96
N GLU A 27 -53.38 37.00 7.34
CA GLU A 27 -54.30 36.16 6.57
C GLU A 27 -55.76 36.30 7.02
N ARG A 28 -56.13 37.27 7.85
CA ARG A 28 -57.48 37.41 8.46
C ARG A 28 -58.70 37.24 7.54
N ALA A 29 -58.55 37.40 6.22
CA ALA A 29 -59.61 37.12 5.25
C ALA A 29 -59.92 35.61 5.06
N SER A 30 -59.03 34.71 5.50
CA SER A 30 -59.13 33.26 5.32
C SER A 30 -59.95 32.55 6.42
N TRP A 31 -60.33 33.26 7.49
CA TRP A 31 -61.08 32.69 8.60
C TRP A 31 -62.00 33.72 9.27
N VAL A 32 -62.96 33.23 10.07
CA VAL A 32 -63.97 34.06 10.75
C VAL A 32 -63.85 33.95 12.26
N VAL A 33 -64.05 35.07 12.94
CA VAL A 33 -64.06 35.16 14.40
C VAL A 33 -65.22 34.34 14.98
N PRO A 34 -64.99 33.51 16.03
CA PRO A 34 -66.06 32.74 16.67
C PRO A 34 -67.17 33.62 17.27
N ARG A 35 -68.41 33.12 17.28
CA ARG A 35 -69.54 33.84 17.89
C ARG A 35 -69.41 33.87 19.42
N ALA A 36 -69.79 34.99 20.02
CA ALA A 36 -69.71 35.18 21.47
C ALA A 36 -70.52 34.13 22.26
N ASP A 37 -71.68 33.72 21.76
CA ASP A 37 -72.51 32.69 22.39
C ASP A 37 -71.83 31.31 22.38
N ASP A 38 -71.14 30.96 21.29
CA ASP A 38 -70.40 29.69 21.19
C ASP A 38 -69.21 29.67 22.15
N LEU A 39 -68.53 30.80 22.32
CA LEU A 39 -67.44 30.97 23.29
C LEU A 39 -67.95 30.85 24.73
N LYS A 40 -69.10 31.48 25.03
CA LYS A 40 -69.75 31.40 26.34
C LYS A 40 -70.18 29.97 26.67
N ASN A 41 -70.76 29.26 25.70
CA ASN A 41 -71.13 27.85 25.85
C ASN A 41 -69.90 26.95 26.05
N ALA A 42 -68.81 27.21 25.32
CA ALA A 42 -67.55 26.49 25.49
C ALA A 42 -66.93 26.72 26.87
N LYS A 43 -66.98 27.97 27.39
CA LYS A 43 -66.51 28.33 28.72
C LYS A 43 -67.33 27.63 29.81
N ALA A 44 -68.65 27.70 29.72
CA ALA A 44 -69.56 27.04 30.67
C ALA A 44 -69.38 25.52 30.67
N PHE A 45 -69.14 24.91 29.50
CA PHE A 45 -68.81 23.48 29.41
C PHE A 45 -67.49 23.16 30.13
N ARG A 46 -66.43 23.95 29.92
CA ARG A 46 -65.12 23.75 30.57
C ARG A 46 -65.17 23.95 32.08
N GLU A 47 -65.96 24.91 32.56
CA GLU A 47 -66.18 25.14 33.99
C GLU A 47 -66.90 23.94 34.61
N ARG A 48 -67.97 23.45 33.97
CA ARG A 48 -68.68 22.24 34.39
C ARG A 48 -67.79 20.99 34.37
N TYR A 49 -66.97 20.82 33.33
CA TYR A 49 -66.04 19.69 33.20
C TYR A 49 -64.99 19.69 34.32
N ARG A 50 -64.51 20.86 34.74
CA ARG A 50 -63.56 21.00 35.85
C ARG A 50 -64.14 20.52 37.19
N GLU A 51 -65.45 20.72 37.38
CA GLU A 51 -66.17 20.34 38.60
C GLU A 51 -66.66 18.88 38.56
N MET A 52 -66.42 18.15 37.46
CA MET A 52 -66.80 16.73 37.39
C MET A 52 -66.00 15.90 38.40
N PRO A 53 -66.65 14.93 39.06
CA PRO A 53 -65.98 14.07 40.04
C PRO A 53 -64.85 13.27 39.37
N PHE A 54 -63.66 13.32 39.98
CA PHE A 54 -62.46 12.63 39.55
C PHE A 54 -62.04 11.62 40.62
N ASP A 55 -61.97 10.33 40.27
CA ASP A 55 -61.46 9.28 41.16
C ASP A 55 -59.97 9.06 40.90
N ALA A 56 -59.13 9.65 41.75
CA ALA A 56 -57.67 9.58 41.65
C ALA A 56 -57.10 8.18 41.87
N GLU A 57 -57.80 7.28 42.56
CA GLU A 57 -57.31 5.92 42.83
C GLU A 57 -57.44 5.01 41.61
N ARG A 58 -58.43 5.30 40.74
CA ARG A 58 -58.76 4.51 39.55
C ARG A 58 -58.18 5.06 38.26
N MET A 59 -57.40 6.15 38.31
CA MET A 59 -56.78 6.75 37.14
C MET A 59 -55.25 6.66 37.20
N VAL A 60 -54.67 6.28 36.07
CA VAL A 60 -53.23 6.34 35.81
C VAL A 60 -52.98 7.31 34.68
N TYR A 61 -51.94 8.13 34.79
CA TYR A 61 -51.54 9.05 33.72
C TYR A 61 -50.11 8.75 33.24
N ILE A 62 -49.94 8.57 31.94
CA ILE A 62 -48.62 8.53 31.30
C ILE A 62 -48.45 9.82 30.51
N ALA A 63 -47.53 10.67 30.96
CA ALA A 63 -47.22 11.94 30.36
C ALA A 63 -46.10 11.78 29.33
N GLY A 64 -46.33 12.21 28.10
CA GLY A 64 -45.22 12.45 27.16
C GLY A 64 -44.35 13.62 27.61
N HIS A 65 -43.16 13.75 27.01
CA HIS A 65 -42.18 14.79 27.31
C HIS A 65 -41.56 15.33 26.01
N ALA A 66 -41.98 16.52 25.60
CA ALA A 66 -41.49 17.23 24.41
C ALA A 66 -41.77 18.75 24.51
N ALA A 67 -41.10 19.55 23.68
CA ALA A 67 -41.38 20.98 23.56
C ALA A 67 -42.83 21.20 23.14
N THR A 68 -43.58 21.90 23.99
CA THR A 68 -45.04 22.03 23.95
C THR A 68 -45.46 23.49 23.99
N PRO A 69 -46.24 23.99 23.02
CA PRO A 69 -46.83 25.32 23.09
C PRO A 69 -47.70 25.49 24.35
N CYS A 70 -47.47 26.55 25.12
CA CYS A 70 -48.15 26.78 26.40
C CYS A 70 -48.81 28.16 26.56
N ALA A 71 -48.43 29.17 25.75
CA ALA A 71 -49.06 30.49 25.80
C ALA A 71 -49.04 31.17 24.43
N ILE A 72 -49.95 32.14 24.23
CA ILE A 72 -49.95 33.04 23.08
C ILE A 72 -49.33 34.37 23.50
N GLU A 73 -48.35 34.83 22.74
CA GLU A 73 -47.67 36.11 22.98
C GLU A 73 -47.92 37.07 21.82
N ILE A 74 -48.15 38.35 22.11
CA ILE A 74 -48.16 39.39 21.07
C ILE A 74 -46.79 40.06 21.11
N GLU A 75 -45.95 39.72 20.15
CA GLU A 75 -44.63 40.31 20.01
C GLU A 75 -44.75 41.65 19.28
N THR A 76 -44.12 42.70 19.79
CA THR A 76 -44.03 43.99 19.08
C THR A 76 -42.56 44.30 18.80
N PRO A 77 -42.03 43.86 17.64
CA PRO A 77 -40.63 44.10 17.32
C PRO A 77 -40.38 45.61 17.10
N PRO A 78 -39.19 46.15 17.41
CA PRO A 78 -38.91 47.58 17.33
C PRO A 78 -39.12 48.23 15.95
N ALA A 79 -39.13 47.43 14.88
CA ALA A 79 -39.20 47.87 13.49
C ALA A 79 -40.25 47.10 12.64
N ALA A 80 -41.20 46.40 13.26
CA ALA A 80 -42.23 45.63 12.56
C ALA A 80 -43.59 45.74 13.27
N PRO A 81 -44.72 45.52 12.55
CA PRO A 81 -46.03 45.47 13.20
C PRO A 81 -46.08 44.35 14.24
N ALA A 82 -46.95 44.51 15.23
CA ALA A 82 -47.17 43.48 16.24
C ALA A 82 -47.61 42.17 15.57
N GLN A 83 -46.99 41.07 15.97
CA GLN A 83 -47.22 39.74 15.40
C GLN A 83 -47.62 38.75 16.49
N ILE A 84 -48.28 37.67 16.08
CA ILE A 84 -48.67 36.58 16.96
C ILE A 84 -47.46 35.63 17.10
N GLY A 85 -46.95 35.51 18.32
CA GLY A 85 -45.95 34.52 18.73
C GLY A 85 -46.54 33.48 19.69
N PHE A 86 -45.79 32.40 19.94
CA PHE A 86 -46.18 31.36 20.88
C PHE A 86 -45.04 31.08 21.85
N ALA A 87 -45.34 30.93 23.14
CA ALA A 87 -44.39 30.42 24.10
C ALA A 87 -44.43 28.89 24.14
N GLN A 88 -43.27 28.24 24.24
CA GLN A 88 -43.14 26.80 24.44
C GLN A 88 -42.50 26.46 25.78
N THR A 89 -42.94 25.35 26.37
CA THR A 89 -42.37 24.73 27.57
C THR A 89 -41.96 23.29 27.26
N TRP A 90 -40.93 22.78 27.94
CA TRP A 90 -40.62 21.35 27.91
C TRP A 90 -41.49 20.55 28.88
N GLU A 91 -42.28 21.19 29.74
CA GLU A 91 -43.22 20.53 30.65
C GLU A 91 -44.54 20.17 29.95
N GLY A 92 -44.46 19.32 28.92
CA GLY A 92 -45.62 18.85 28.15
C GLY A 92 -45.26 17.70 27.22
N ASP A 93 -46.22 17.20 26.46
CA ASP A 93 -46.06 16.04 25.55
C ASP A 93 -45.96 16.43 24.06
N GLY A 94 -45.70 17.70 23.77
CA GLY A 94 -45.65 18.27 22.43
C GLY A 94 -46.99 18.79 21.92
N GLN A 95 -48.10 18.47 22.59
CA GLN A 95 -49.44 18.99 22.28
C GLN A 95 -50.11 19.65 23.49
N VAL A 96 -49.94 19.07 24.69
CA VAL A 96 -50.59 19.50 25.93
C VAL A 96 -49.56 19.68 27.05
N PRO A 97 -49.46 20.89 27.65
CA PRO A 97 -48.61 21.10 28.82
C PRO A 97 -49.10 20.29 30.03
N TRP A 98 -48.18 19.74 30.83
CA TRP A 98 -48.50 18.95 32.03
C TRP A 98 -49.38 19.70 33.03
N SER A 99 -49.20 21.02 33.12
CA SER A 99 -50.00 21.92 33.97
C SER A 99 -51.50 21.90 33.63
N THR A 100 -51.84 21.56 32.38
CA THR A 100 -53.23 21.50 31.89
C THR A 100 -53.70 20.08 31.59
N GLY A 101 -52.78 19.15 31.31
CA GLY A 101 -53.08 17.75 31.00
C GLY A 101 -53.20 16.85 32.22
N ILE A 102 -52.35 17.03 33.24
CA ILE A 102 -52.38 16.20 34.45
C ILE A 102 -53.46 16.73 35.40
N VAL A 103 -54.51 15.94 35.61
CA VAL A 103 -55.60 16.29 36.52
C VAL A 103 -55.08 16.41 37.95
N ALA A 104 -55.41 17.52 38.62
CA ALA A 104 -55.03 17.77 40.01
C ALA A 104 -55.52 16.63 40.92
N GLY A 105 -54.62 16.07 41.72
CA GLY A 105 -54.91 14.90 42.56
C GLY A 105 -54.44 13.56 41.99
N THR A 106 -54.00 13.49 40.73
CA THR A 106 -53.43 12.27 40.13
C THR A 106 -52.10 11.92 40.80
N THR A 107 -52.08 10.84 41.60
CA THR A 107 -50.88 10.37 42.31
C THR A 107 -50.09 9.32 41.52
N ARG A 108 -50.77 8.51 40.70
CA ARG A 108 -50.17 7.44 39.87
C ARG A 108 -49.85 7.97 38.47
N ARG A 109 -48.65 8.51 38.31
CA ARG A 109 -48.19 9.09 37.05
C ARG A 109 -46.77 8.69 36.68
N TRP A 110 -46.54 8.56 35.38
CA TRP A 110 -45.24 8.25 34.80
C TRP A 110 -44.94 9.16 33.61
N TYR A 111 -43.67 9.35 33.29
CA TYR A 111 -43.20 10.21 32.21
C TYR A 111 -42.46 9.39 31.16
N ALA A 112 -42.81 9.59 29.89
CA ALA A 112 -42.21 8.97 28.73
C ALA A 112 -41.52 10.04 27.85
N PRO A 113 -40.29 9.82 27.37
CA PRO A 113 -39.52 10.80 26.60
C PRO A 113 -39.96 10.87 25.11
N CYS A 114 -41.27 10.94 24.85
CA CYS A 114 -41.84 10.97 23.51
C CYS A 114 -43.04 11.93 23.42
N ARG A 115 -43.47 12.23 22.19
CA ARG A 115 -44.63 13.09 21.91
C ARG A 115 -45.95 12.36 22.14
N HIS A 116 -47.04 13.12 22.30
CA HIS A 116 -48.39 12.62 22.58
C HIS A 116 -48.81 11.46 21.66
N GLY A 117 -48.74 11.67 20.33
CA GLY A 117 -49.14 10.68 19.34
C GLY A 117 -48.20 9.48 19.20
N ASP A 118 -47.02 9.53 19.80
CA ASP A 118 -46.02 8.47 19.77
C ASP A 118 -46.12 7.53 20.99
N LEU A 119 -46.86 7.92 22.04
CA LEU A 119 -47.10 7.07 23.23
C LEU A 119 -47.61 5.65 22.87
N PRO A 120 -48.57 5.47 21.94
CA PRO A 120 -49.05 4.13 21.57
C PRO A 120 -48.07 3.35 20.65
N ARG A 121 -47.04 4.02 20.12
CA ARG A 121 -46.01 3.42 19.24
C ARG A 121 -44.73 3.07 19.99
N ASP A 122 -44.52 3.67 21.16
CA ASP A 122 -43.34 3.43 21.98
C ASP A 122 -43.44 2.07 22.69
N SER A 123 -42.53 1.15 22.34
CA SER A 123 -42.50 -0.20 22.92
C SER A 123 -42.26 -0.22 24.43
N ALA A 124 -41.52 0.75 24.97
CA ALA A 124 -41.29 0.86 26.40
C ALA A 124 -42.56 1.33 27.12
N VAL A 125 -43.32 2.25 26.53
CA VAL A 125 -44.63 2.67 27.03
C VAL A 125 -45.64 1.52 26.98
N LEU A 126 -45.70 0.77 25.87
CA LEU A 126 -46.59 -0.40 25.76
C LEU A 126 -46.25 -1.49 26.79
N ALA A 127 -44.97 -1.79 26.98
CA ALA A 127 -44.52 -2.73 28.01
C ALA A 127 -44.83 -2.23 29.43
N ALA A 128 -44.63 -0.93 29.68
CA ALA A 128 -44.96 -0.28 30.95
C ALA A 128 -46.46 -0.29 31.23
N LEU A 129 -47.31 -0.09 30.22
CA LEU A 129 -48.77 -0.19 30.34
C LEU A 129 -49.18 -1.59 30.79
N GLY A 130 -48.58 -2.64 30.24
CA GLY A 130 -48.80 -4.01 30.70
C GLY A 130 -48.47 -4.18 32.19
N GLU A 131 -47.29 -3.74 32.62
CA GLU A 131 -46.87 -3.80 34.03
C GLU A 131 -47.79 -2.98 34.95
N ILE A 132 -48.21 -1.78 34.53
CA ILE A 132 -49.09 -0.93 35.35
C ILE A 132 -50.50 -1.53 35.46
N LEU A 133 -51.02 -2.15 34.40
CA LEU A 133 -52.34 -2.79 34.44
C LEU A 133 -52.31 -4.07 35.30
N ASP A 134 -51.24 -4.87 35.21
CA ASP A 134 -51.13 -6.13 35.96
C ASP A 134 -50.72 -5.93 37.42
N GLN A 135 -49.73 -5.08 37.69
CA GLN A 135 -49.07 -4.94 38.99
C GLN A 135 -49.35 -3.61 39.67
N GLY A 136 -49.97 -2.67 38.96
CA GLY A 136 -50.24 -1.33 39.47
C GLY A 136 -49.06 -0.35 39.41
N THR A 137 -47.87 -0.79 39.00
CA THR A 137 -46.64 0.01 38.97
C THR A 137 -45.69 -0.45 37.86
N THR A 138 -44.69 0.37 37.51
CA THR A 138 -43.60 0.03 36.58
C THR A 138 -42.32 0.78 36.95
N ALA A 139 -41.17 0.14 36.69
CA ALA A 139 -39.86 0.78 36.77
C ALA A 139 -39.31 1.19 35.39
N ARG A 140 -40.03 0.88 34.29
CA ARG A 140 -39.60 1.19 32.91
C ARG A 140 -39.78 2.66 32.54
N LEU A 141 -40.71 3.34 33.21
CA LEU A 141 -40.96 4.76 33.06
C LEU A 141 -40.64 5.49 34.37
N ALA A 142 -40.22 6.74 34.26
CA ALA A 142 -39.90 7.54 35.43
C ALA A 142 -41.18 8.02 36.13
N ALA A 143 -41.27 7.89 37.45
CA ALA A 143 -42.39 8.43 38.24
C ALA A 143 -42.27 9.95 38.50
N GLN A 144 -41.12 10.54 38.19
CA GLN A 144 -40.86 11.97 38.26
C GLN A 144 -40.33 12.48 36.90
N PRO A 145 -40.61 13.74 36.54
CA PRO A 145 -40.11 14.33 35.31
C PRO A 145 -38.58 14.49 35.34
N GLY A 146 -37.94 14.53 34.15
CA GLY A 146 -36.49 14.65 33.94
C GLY A 146 -35.85 15.93 34.51
N SER A 147 -34.53 16.11 34.28
CA SER A 147 -33.67 17.05 35.02
C SER A 147 -34.08 18.55 34.96
N ALA A 148 -33.68 19.32 35.98
CA ALA A 148 -34.04 20.74 36.15
C ALA A 148 -33.53 21.70 35.07
N ARG A 149 -32.54 21.30 34.27
CA ARG A 149 -31.95 22.15 33.21
C ARG A 149 -32.87 22.33 32.00
N GLU A 150 -33.79 21.39 31.77
CA GLU A 150 -34.74 21.41 30.65
C GLU A 150 -36.05 22.13 31.02
N ARG A 151 -36.34 22.30 32.31
CA ARG A 151 -37.52 22.99 32.86
C ARG A 151 -37.34 24.52 32.95
N GLY A 152 -36.68 25.10 31.94
CA GLY A 152 -36.45 26.55 31.85
C GLY A 152 -37.75 27.35 31.73
N LYS A 153 -37.67 28.68 31.90
CA LYS A 153 -38.84 29.55 31.65
C LYS A 153 -39.36 29.35 30.21
N PRO A 154 -40.67 29.48 29.96
CA PRO A 154 -41.23 29.40 28.62
C PRO A 154 -40.43 30.26 27.63
N GLN A 155 -40.11 29.70 26.47
CA GLN A 155 -39.34 30.36 25.43
C GLN A 155 -40.27 30.79 24.30
N SER A 156 -40.16 32.05 23.83
CA SER A 156 -40.92 32.49 22.66
C SER A 156 -40.41 31.81 21.38
N VAL A 157 -41.33 31.39 20.54
CA VAL A 157 -41.10 30.74 19.25
C VAL A 157 -41.93 31.46 18.19
N THR A 158 -41.26 31.92 17.14
CA THR A 158 -41.89 32.53 15.96
C THR A 158 -42.35 31.43 14.98
N ARG A 159 -43.46 31.66 14.26
CA ARG A 159 -44.09 30.73 13.30
C ARG A 159 -43.05 29.99 12.44
N GLU A 160 -43.03 28.66 12.53
CA GLU A 160 -42.21 27.81 11.66
C GLU A 160 -42.71 27.93 10.20
N THR A 161 -41.85 28.39 9.29
CA THR A 161 -42.09 28.29 7.85
C THR A 161 -41.80 26.87 7.38
N VAL A 162 -42.84 26.10 7.06
CA VAL A 162 -42.70 24.76 6.47
C VAL A 162 -42.20 24.90 5.03
N ALA A 163 -40.98 24.42 4.74
CA ALA A 163 -40.31 24.58 3.45
C ALA A 163 -40.76 23.59 2.35
N LEU A 164 -41.58 22.58 2.68
CA LEU A 164 -41.97 21.47 1.78
C LEU A 164 -43.44 21.07 1.96
N PHE A 165 -44.08 20.57 0.89
CA PHE A 165 -45.44 20.03 0.95
C PHE A 165 -45.47 18.68 1.71
N PRO A 166 -46.37 18.48 2.69
CA PRO A 166 -46.44 17.24 3.47
C PRO A 166 -47.01 16.07 2.65
N ALA A 167 -46.48 14.86 2.87
CA ALA A 167 -47.04 13.62 2.35
C ALA A 167 -48.20 13.10 3.24
N ALA A 168 -48.95 12.10 2.77
CA ALA A 168 -50.08 11.54 3.51
C ALA A 168 -49.70 11.05 4.92
N ALA A 169 -48.54 10.39 5.06
CA ALA A 169 -48.04 9.94 6.35
C ALA A 169 -47.67 11.11 7.30
N ASP A 170 -47.21 12.24 6.76
CA ASP A 170 -46.93 13.45 7.54
C ASP A 170 -48.24 14.04 8.08
N LEU A 171 -49.30 14.05 7.26
CA LEU A 171 -50.63 14.50 7.67
C LEU A 171 -51.24 13.57 8.72
N GLU A 172 -51.06 12.25 8.57
CA GLU A 172 -51.53 11.26 9.56
C GLU A 172 -50.81 11.39 10.90
N ALA A 173 -49.47 11.54 10.89
CA ALA A 173 -48.69 11.72 12.10
C ALA A 173 -49.02 13.05 12.80
N ALA A 174 -49.15 14.14 12.03
CA ALA A 174 -49.55 15.44 12.56
C ALA A 174 -50.97 15.39 13.17
N ALA A 175 -51.93 14.72 12.52
CA ALA A 175 -53.29 14.56 13.04
C ALA A 175 -53.33 13.77 14.37
N ALA A 176 -52.44 12.79 14.53
CA ALA A 176 -52.30 12.03 15.78
C ALA A 176 -51.45 12.75 16.84
N GLY A 177 -50.84 13.90 16.51
CA GLY A 177 -49.90 14.60 17.39
C GLY A 177 -48.58 13.86 17.62
N GLY A 178 -48.18 13.00 16.69
CA GLY A 178 -46.97 12.18 16.72
C GLY A 178 -45.95 12.56 15.65
N THR A 179 -44.92 11.74 15.49
CA THR A 179 -43.87 11.92 14.48
C THR A 179 -43.94 10.83 13.40
N VAL A 180 -43.54 11.16 12.17
CA VAL A 180 -43.30 10.14 11.15
C VAL A 180 -42.00 9.42 11.49
N GLN A 181 -42.12 8.26 12.13
CA GLN A 181 -41.01 7.33 12.28
C GLN A 181 -40.81 6.60 10.95
N PRO A 182 -39.64 6.70 10.28
CA PRO A 182 -39.35 5.84 9.16
C PRO A 182 -39.39 4.37 9.64
N PRO A 183 -39.93 3.42 8.86
CA PRO A 183 -39.96 2.02 9.27
C PRO A 183 -38.54 1.54 9.60
N PRO A 184 -38.33 0.75 10.67
CA PRO A 184 -37.02 0.22 11.00
C PRO A 184 -36.58 -0.70 9.86
N ARG A 185 -35.61 -0.24 9.07
CA ARG A 185 -34.94 -1.08 8.07
C ARG A 185 -34.18 -2.17 8.84
N PRO A 186 -34.27 -3.46 8.46
CA PRO A 186 -33.39 -4.47 9.03
C PRO A 186 -31.94 -4.01 8.84
N GLY A 187 -31.25 -3.75 9.94
CA GLY A 187 -29.89 -3.22 9.92
C GLY A 187 -28.97 -4.20 9.19
N LEU A 188 -28.30 -3.76 8.13
CA LEU A 188 -27.22 -4.54 7.53
C LEU A 188 -26.17 -4.84 8.62
N PRO A 189 -25.65 -6.07 8.73
CA PRO A 189 -24.66 -6.43 9.75
C PRO A 189 -23.45 -5.50 9.65
N PRO A 190 -22.76 -5.08 10.73
CA PRO A 190 -21.69 -4.08 10.67
C PRO A 190 -20.59 -4.41 9.66
N LEU A 191 -19.96 -3.37 9.07
CA LEU A 191 -18.71 -3.54 8.32
C LEU A 191 -17.56 -3.71 9.31
N THR A 192 -16.76 -4.77 9.17
CA THR A 192 -15.60 -4.99 10.05
C THR A 192 -14.32 -4.44 9.41
N LEU A 193 -13.65 -3.52 10.10
CA LEU A 193 -12.29 -3.08 9.81
C LEU A 193 -11.31 -3.92 10.62
N THR A 194 -10.25 -4.42 9.98
CA THR A 194 -9.20 -5.19 10.65
C THR A 194 -7.85 -4.59 10.28
N VAL A 195 -6.96 -4.40 11.26
CA VAL A 195 -5.56 -4.06 11.00
C VAL A 195 -4.75 -5.33 11.13
N SER A 196 -3.90 -5.62 10.15
CA SER A 196 -3.05 -6.82 10.12
C SER A 196 -1.58 -6.43 9.98
N HIS A 197 -0.72 -6.98 10.83
CA HIS A 197 0.74 -6.85 10.72
C HIS A 197 1.32 -8.03 9.91
N GLY A 198 1.84 -7.73 8.72
CA GLY A 198 2.63 -8.66 7.92
C GLY A 198 2.81 -8.22 6.47
N ASN A 199 3.36 -9.11 5.63
CA ASN A 199 3.63 -8.81 4.23
C ASN A 199 2.34 -8.92 3.40
N LEU A 200 2.13 -7.96 2.48
CA LEU A 200 1.01 -7.94 1.53
C LEU A 200 0.87 -9.21 0.69
N ALA A 201 1.92 -10.01 0.53
CA ALA A 201 1.86 -11.33 -0.11
C ALA A 201 0.87 -12.29 0.57
N PHE A 202 0.61 -12.09 1.86
CA PHE A 202 -0.32 -12.88 2.67
C PHE A 202 -1.63 -12.12 2.97
N ALA A 203 -1.96 -11.09 2.18
CA ALA A 203 -3.22 -10.38 2.30
C ALA A 203 -4.42 -11.30 2.01
N ALA A 204 -5.48 -11.19 2.80
CA ALA A 204 -6.66 -12.05 2.72
C ALA A 204 -7.47 -11.86 1.44
N TYR A 205 -7.42 -10.67 0.86
CA TYR A 205 -8.25 -10.25 -0.27
C TYR A 205 -7.39 -9.52 -1.32
N PRO A 206 -7.96 -9.17 -2.50
CA PRO A 206 -7.27 -8.28 -3.44
C PRO A 206 -6.77 -7.01 -2.74
N VAL A 207 -5.58 -6.55 -3.12
CA VAL A 207 -4.87 -5.47 -2.39
C VAL A 207 -5.06 -4.14 -3.11
N LEU A 208 -5.60 -3.15 -2.39
CA LEU A 208 -5.66 -1.78 -2.85
C LEU A 208 -4.36 -1.04 -2.54
N VAL A 209 -3.77 -0.44 -3.58
CA VAL A 209 -2.56 0.40 -3.53
C VAL A 209 -2.83 1.72 -4.23
N GLY A 210 -2.06 2.76 -3.88
CA GLY A 210 -2.13 4.06 -4.55
C GLY A 210 -0.90 4.31 -5.43
N HIS A 211 -1.09 5.07 -6.52
CA HIS A 211 -0.06 5.45 -7.47
C HIS A 211 -0.08 6.95 -7.75
N TYR A 212 1.07 7.62 -7.66
CA TYR A 212 1.20 9.03 -8.07
C TYR A 212 1.58 9.15 -9.56
N ASN A 213 1.18 10.26 -10.19
CA ASN A 213 1.60 10.57 -11.55
C ASN A 213 3.13 10.63 -11.68
N GLY A 214 3.67 9.95 -12.69
CA GLY A 214 5.11 9.95 -12.97
C GLY A 214 5.95 9.15 -11.99
N ASP A 215 5.32 8.38 -11.07
CA ASP A 215 6.00 7.39 -10.25
C ASP A 215 6.21 6.08 -11.02
N THR A 216 7.23 5.34 -10.60
CA THR A 216 7.50 3.95 -10.99
C THR A 216 6.86 2.99 -9.99
N LEU A 217 6.63 1.74 -10.41
CA LEU A 217 6.10 0.70 -9.53
C LEU A 217 7.14 0.28 -8.48
N ASN A 218 7.13 0.93 -7.34
CA ASN A 218 8.11 0.73 -6.27
C ASN A 218 7.48 0.31 -4.94
N GLY A 219 8.34 -0.06 -3.99
CA GLY A 219 7.94 -0.44 -2.65
C GLY A 219 6.88 -1.55 -2.67
N ALA A 220 5.73 -1.25 -2.09
CA ALA A 220 4.63 -2.19 -1.99
C ALA A 220 3.91 -2.44 -3.34
N GLU A 221 3.76 -1.41 -4.19
CA GLU A 221 3.19 -1.53 -5.53
C GLU A 221 4.08 -2.39 -6.44
N GLY A 222 5.39 -2.15 -6.42
CA GLY A 222 6.36 -2.98 -7.13
C GLY A 222 6.40 -4.43 -6.63
N HIS A 223 6.22 -4.65 -5.33
CA HIS A 223 6.11 -6.00 -4.79
C HIS A 223 4.83 -6.70 -5.25
N LEU A 224 3.69 -6.01 -5.21
CA LEU A 224 2.41 -6.51 -5.71
C LEU A 224 2.47 -6.83 -7.20
N ASN A 225 3.15 -6.01 -8.01
CA ASN A 225 3.38 -6.30 -9.42
C ASN A 225 4.15 -7.61 -9.65
N ARG A 226 5.16 -7.93 -8.81
CA ARG A 226 5.88 -9.21 -8.89
C ARG A 226 5.00 -10.40 -8.55
N LEU A 227 4.14 -10.27 -7.53
CA LEU A 227 3.18 -11.32 -7.13
C LEU A 227 2.09 -11.55 -8.19
N LEU A 228 1.84 -10.53 -9.03
CA LEU A 228 0.90 -10.58 -10.15
C LEU A 228 1.60 -10.74 -11.51
N ASP A 229 2.79 -11.35 -11.54
CA ASP A 229 3.53 -11.69 -12.76
C ASP A 229 3.74 -10.51 -13.75
N GLY A 230 3.97 -9.30 -13.24
CA GLY A 230 4.25 -8.11 -14.07
C GLY A 230 3.01 -7.47 -14.72
N ARG A 231 1.80 -7.88 -14.33
CA ARG A 231 0.54 -7.39 -14.93
C ARG A 231 0.25 -5.91 -14.67
N LEU A 232 0.80 -5.33 -13.61
CA LEU A 232 0.68 -3.88 -13.35
C LEU A 232 1.63 -3.10 -14.27
N GLU A 233 2.89 -3.55 -14.39
CA GLU A 233 3.89 -2.92 -15.28
C GLU A 233 3.45 -3.00 -16.75
N THR A 234 2.81 -4.10 -17.14
CA THR A 234 2.26 -4.25 -18.49
C THR A 234 1.23 -3.17 -18.79
N ARG A 235 0.30 -2.89 -17.86
CA ARG A 235 -0.70 -1.82 -18.02
C ARG A 235 -0.07 -0.44 -18.05
N ARG A 236 0.94 -0.20 -17.21
CA ARG A 236 1.73 1.03 -17.20
C ARG A 236 2.45 1.26 -18.52
N THR A 237 3.12 0.24 -19.05
CA THR A 237 3.80 0.31 -20.35
C THR A 237 2.84 0.56 -21.51
N LEU A 238 1.58 0.12 -21.39
CA LEU A 238 0.52 0.35 -22.38
C LEU A 238 -0.23 1.69 -22.19
N GLY A 239 0.13 2.51 -21.20
CA GLY A 239 -0.55 3.79 -20.93
C GLY A 239 -1.95 3.65 -20.31
N LEU A 240 -2.28 2.50 -19.72
CA LEU A 240 -3.59 2.19 -19.13
C LEU A 240 -3.61 2.27 -17.60
N TYR A 241 -2.56 2.83 -16.98
CA TYR A 241 -2.37 2.82 -15.53
C TYR A 241 -2.93 4.09 -14.87
N PRO A 242 -3.60 3.99 -13.72
CA PRO A 242 -4.23 5.14 -13.07
C PRO A 242 -3.17 6.05 -12.46
N GLY A 243 -3.44 7.35 -12.43
CA GLY A 243 -2.53 8.35 -11.89
C GLY A 243 -3.26 9.59 -11.39
N ALA A 244 -4.16 10.16 -12.20
CA ALA A 244 -4.99 11.29 -11.79
C ALA A 244 -5.98 10.94 -10.65
N ILE A 245 -6.34 11.92 -9.83
CA ILE A 245 -7.36 11.78 -8.78
C ILE A 245 -8.67 11.28 -9.38
N GLY A 246 -9.30 10.33 -8.70
CA GLY A 246 -10.54 9.69 -9.16
C GLY A 246 -10.36 8.69 -10.30
N THR A 247 -9.14 8.32 -10.69
CA THR A 247 -8.88 7.19 -11.58
C THR A 247 -8.58 5.93 -10.78
N ALA A 248 -8.97 4.77 -11.29
CA ALA A 248 -8.66 3.48 -10.69
C ALA A 248 -8.61 2.38 -11.74
N GLU A 249 -7.83 1.33 -11.47
CA GLU A 249 -7.76 0.12 -12.27
C GLU A 249 -7.85 -1.12 -11.38
N VAL A 250 -8.51 -2.17 -11.89
CA VAL A 250 -8.76 -3.39 -11.12
C VAL A 250 -8.23 -4.59 -11.90
N VAL A 251 -7.38 -5.38 -11.24
CA VAL A 251 -6.80 -6.60 -11.79
C VAL A 251 -7.17 -7.74 -10.86
N LEU A 252 -7.99 -8.68 -11.30
CA LEU A 252 -8.39 -9.83 -10.49
C LEU A 252 -7.83 -11.13 -11.08
N ASP A 253 -7.42 -12.05 -10.21
CA ASP A 253 -6.96 -13.39 -10.57
C ASP A 253 -7.18 -14.35 -9.40
N GLY A 254 -7.86 -15.47 -9.63
CA GLY A 254 -8.09 -16.47 -8.58
C GLY A 254 -6.91 -17.44 -8.40
N ASN A 255 -5.91 -17.39 -9.28
CA ASN A 255 -4.77 -18.29 -9.29
C ASN A 255 -3.52 -17.69 -8.63
N THR A 256 -3.52 -16.39 -8.34
CA THR A 256 -2.46 -15.68 -7.62
C THR A 256 -2.89 -15.39 -6.20
N ARG A 257 -1.94 -15.21 -5.27
CA ARG A 257 -2.20 -14.46 -4.03
C ARG A 257 -1.24 -13.27 -3.87
N PRO A 258 -1.75 -12.08 -3.52
CA PRO A 258 -3.18 -11.75 -3.34
C PRO A 258 -4.00 -11.93 -4.63
N ASP A 259 -5.31 -12.14 -4.49
CA ASP A 259 -6.24 -12.53 -5.60
C ASP A 259 -6.52 -11.38 -6.59
N GLY A 260 -5.68 -10.36 -6.56
CA GLY A 260 -5.79 -9.18 -7.39
C GLY A 260 -5.20 -7.92 -6.75
N ALA A 261 -5.29 -6.85 -7.52
CA ALA A 261 -4.92 -5.51 -7.12
C ALA A 261 -6.02 -4.51 -7.52
N VAL A 262 -6.19 -3.49 -6.69
CA VAL A 262 -6.95 -2.28 -7.01
C VAL A 262 -5.96 -1.11 -6.94
N VAL A 263 -5.66 -0.49 -8.07
CA VAL A 263 -4.72 0.63 -8.11
C VAL A 263 -5.55 1.91 -8.21
N VAL A 264 -5.28 2.89 -7.34
CA VAL A 264 -5.99 4.18 -7.35
C VAL A 264 -5.02 5.34 -7.60
N GLY A 265 -5.43 6.31 -8.42
CA GLY A 265 -4.60 7.46 -8.77
C GLY A 265 -4.58 8.53 -7.67
N LEU A 266 -3.39 8.94 -7.24
CA LEU A 266 -3.14 9.90 -6.16
C LEU A 266 -2.83 11.32 -6.65
N GLY A 267 -2.91 11.57 -7.95
CA GLY A 267 -2.58 12.85 -8.55
C GLY A 267 -1.07 13.09 -8.53
N ASP A 268 -0.69 14.36 -8.44
CA ASP A 268 0.72 14.75 -8.45
C ASP A 268 1.34 14.59 -7.06
N PRO A 269 2.60 14.12 -6.96
CA PRO A 269 3.29 13.99 -5.69
C PRO A 269 3.31 15.30 -4.90
N GLY A 270 2.87 15.26 -3.64
CA GLY A 270 2.88 16.41 -2.74
C GLY A 270 1.67 17.35 -2.84
N SER A 271 0.72 17.12 -3.77
CA SER A 271 -0.53 17.89 -3.82
C SER A 271 -1.69 17.24 -3.06
N LEU A 272 -1.60 15.93 -2.79
CA LEU A 272 -2.69 15.12 -2.23
C LEU A 272 -3.21 15.67 -0.89
N ASP A 273 -4.49 16.04 -0.86
CA ASP A 273 -5.20 16.41 0.35
C ASP A 273 -6.15 15.30 0.87
N PRO A 274 -6.69 15.40 2.11
CA PRO A 274 -7.59 14.39 2.66
C PRO A 274 -8.89 14.19 1.87
N ALA A 275 -9.42 15.22 1.21
CA ALA A 275 -10.65 15.15 0.42
C ALA A 275 -10.40 14.48 -0.94
N GLU A 276 -9.27 14.77 -1.58
CA GLU A 276 -8.80 14.08 -2.78
C GLU A 276 -8.53 12.60 -2.52
N LEU A 277 -7.88 12.28 -1.38
CA LEU A 277 -7.68 10.89 -0.95
C LEU A 277 -9.03 10.18 -0.74
N GLU A 278 -9.98 10.83 -0.06
CA GLU A 278 -11.33 10.28 0.12
C GLU A 278 -12.00 10.00 -1.24
N GLN A 279 -11.98 10.96 -2.17
CA GLN A 279 -12.57 10.82 -3.49
C GLN A 279 -11.97 9.66 -4.29
N THR A 280 -10.63 9.57 -4.32
CA THR A 280 -9.90 8.49 -5.00
C THR A 280 -10.23 7.12 -4.39
N LEU A 281 -10.30 7.02 -3.06
CA LEU A 281 -10.67 5.78 -2.38
C LEU A 281 -12.13 5.38 -2.68
N VAL A 282 -13.07 6.33 -2.70
CA VAL A 282 -14.47 6.06 -3.11
C VAL A 282 -14.52 5.46 -4.51
N HIS A 283 -13.81 6.06 -5.47
CA HIS A 283 -13.78 5.56 -6.85
C HIS A 283 -13.15 4.16 -6.95
N GLY A 284 -12.03 3.91 -6.24
CA GLY A 284 -11.40 2.59 -6.17
C GLY A 284 -12.32 1.52 -5.61
N LEU A 285 -13.00 1.82 -4.49
CA LEU A 285 -13.97 0.92 -3.86
C LEU A 285 -15.16 0.64 -4.78
N LEU A 286 -15.72 1.64 -5.47
CA LEU A 286 -16.83 1.41 -6.38
C LEU A 286 -16.40 0.60 -7.62
N ARG A 287 -15.22 0.89 -8.18
CA ARG A 287 -14.71 0.15 -9.36
C ARG A 287 -14.41 -1.31 -9.04
N TYR A 288 -13.86 -1.60 -7.86
CA TYR A 288 -13.67 -2.97 -7.38
C TYR A 288 -15.01 -3.69 -7.19
N ALA A 289 -16.00 -3.04 -6.58
CA ALA A 289 -17.33 -3.62 -6.38
C ALA A 289 -17.98 -4.04 -7.70
N VAL A 290 -17.90 -3.20 -8.74
CA VAL A 290 -18.41 -3.50 -10.07
C VAL A 290 -17.66 -4.68 -10.70
N ALA A 291 -16.32 -4.65 -10.72
CA ALA A 291 -15.51 -5.71 -11.30
C ALA A 291 -15.76 -7.08 -10.63
N GLN A 292 -15.93 -7.09 -9.30
CA GLN A 292 -16.25 -8.32 -8.56
C GLN A 292 -17.66 -8.82 -8.90
N THR A 293 -18.63 -7.93 -9.06
CA THR A 293 -20.00 -8.27 -9.47
C THR A 293 -20.01 -8.94 -10.85
N GLU A 294 -19.28 -8.39 -11.81
CA GLU A 294 -19.16 -8.93 -13.17
C GLU A 294 -18.48 -10.31 -13.16
N ARG A 295 -17.41 -10.47 -12.38
CA ARG A 295 -16.73 -11.76 -12.20
C ARG A 295 -17.67 -12.83 -11.64
N CYS A 296 -18.45 -12.50 -10.61
CA CYS A 296 -19.41 -13.42 -9.99
C CYS A 296 -20.54 -13.81 -10.96
N ARG A 297 -21.05 -12.87 -11.76
CA ARG A 297 -22.07 -13.16 -12.78
C ARG A 297 -21.59 -14.15 -13.85
N GLY A 298 -20.31 -14.11 -14.21
CA GLY A 298 -19.72 -15.09 -15.13
C GLY A 298 -19.56 -16.50 -14.55
N GLN A 299 -19.64 -16.66 -13.22
CA GLN A 299 -19.42 -17.93 -12.51
C GLN A 299 -20.69 -18.54 -11.91
N ALA A 300 -21.75 -17.74 -11.69
CA ALA A 300 -22.97 -18.19 -11.05
C ALA A 300 -23.90 -18.96 -11.99
N GLY A 301 -24.12 -20.25 -11.70
CA GLY A 301 -25.36 -20.94 -12.07
C GLY A 301 -26.54 -20.37 -11.27
N ASN A 302 -27.69 -20.18 -11.92
CA ASN A 302 -28.89 -19.53 -11.39
C ASN A 302 -29.19 -19.84 -9.90
N GLY A 303 -29.16 -18.82 -9.02
CA GLY A 303 -29.94 -18.81 -7.77
C GLY A 303 -29.23 -18.49 -6.45
N THR A 304 -27.92 -18.22 -6.41
CA THR A 304 -27.22 -17.86 -5.14
C THR A 304 -27.16 -16.35 -4.91
N SER A 305 -27.41 -15.93 -3.66
CA SER A 305 -27.26 -14.53 -3.24
C SER A 305 -25.83 -14.02 -3.50
N PRO A 306 -25.66 -12.73 -3.84
CA PRO A 306 -24.34 -12.17 -4.14
C PRO A 306 -23.41 -12.24 -2.92
N ALA A 307 -22.22 -12.85 -3.04
CA ALA A 307 -21.26 -12.95 -1.94
C ALA A 307 -20.79 -11.55 -1.47
N PRO A 308 -20.58 -11.30 -0.17
CA PRO A 308 -20.16 -9.98 0.31
C PRO A 308 -18.79 -9.55 -0.24
N LEU A 309 -18.57 -8.24 -0.41
CA LEU A 309 -17.29 -7.71 -0.90
C LEU A 309 -16.26 -7.68 0.23
N ARG A 310 -15.02 -8.07 -0.10
CA ARG A 310 -13.88 -8.03 0.82
C ARG A 310 -12.68 -7.45 0.12
N LEU A 311 -11.91 -6.62 0.82
CA LEU A 311 -10.76 -5.93 0.24
C LEU A 311 -9.67 -5.77 1.29
N SER A 312 -8.42 -5.98 0.88
CA SER A 312 -7.24 -5.65 1.67
C SER A 312 -6.66 -4.36 1.10
N LEU A 313 -6.07 -3.51 1.93
CA LEU A 313 -5.46 -2.26 1.48
C LEU A 313 -4.24 -1.92 2.32
N LEU A 314 -3.27 -1.27 1.68
CA LEU A 314 -2.27 -0.50 2.42
C LEU A 314 -2.90 0.82 2.84
N LEU A 315 -2.44 1.43 3.94
CA LEU A 315 -2.94 2.77 4.29
C LEU A 315 -2.42 3.81 3.28
N VAL A 316 -3.17 3.97 2.19
CA VAL A 316 -2.83 4.82 1.05
C VAL A 316 -2.75 6.28 1.51
N GLY A 317 -1.72 6.99 1.04
CA GLY A 317 -1.47 8.38 1.40
C GLY A 317 -0.68 8.55 2.71
N ALA A 318 -0.49 7.52 3.53
CA ALA A 318 0.26 7.59 4.78
C ALA A 318 1.78 7.31 4.62
N GLY A 319 2.33 7.39 3.40
CA GLY A 319 3.75 7.12 3.14
C GLY A 319 4.69 8.16 3.77
N GLU A 320 6.01 7.96 3.61
CA GLU A 320 6.96 9.04 3.90
C GLU A 320 6.62 10.25 3.01
N GLY A 321 6.47 11.42 3.64
CA GLY A 321 5.99 12.60 2.93
C GLY A 321 4.49 12.60 2.60
N GLY A 322 3.69 11.72 3.22
CA GLY A 322 2.25 11.66 3.01
C GLY A 322 1.44 12.49 4.01
N LEU A 323 0.13 12.27 3.98
CA LEU A 323 -0.79 12.70 5.02
C LEU A 323 -0.50 11.93 6.33
N THR A 324 -0.94 12.48 7.47
CA THR A 324 -0.80 11.77 8.75
C THR A 324 -1.67 10.51 8.78
N VAL A 325 -1.32 9.55 9.64
CA VAL A 325 -2.08 8.31 9.82
C VAL A 325 -3.54 8.62 10.18
N GLU A 326 -3.77 9.60 11.05
CA GLU A 326 -5.11 10.00 11.47
C GLU A 326 -5.94 10.58 10.30
N SER A 327 -5.33 11.42 9.45
CA SER A 327 -5.99 11.97 8.27
C SER A 327 -6.33 10.88 7.25
N CYS A 328 -5.42 9.93 7.02
CA CYS A 328 -5.67 8.81 6.11
C CYS A 328 -6.76 7.88 6.64
N VAL A 329 -6.75 7.56 7.94
CA VAL A 329 -7.78 6.74 8.59
C VAL A 329 -9.16 7.40 8.51
N LYS A 330 -9.23 8.73 8.70
CA LYS A 330 -10.48 9.50 8.53
C LYS A 330 -10.97 9.46 7.09
N ALA A 331 -10.10 9.75 6.12
CA ALA A 331 -10.44 9.73 4.70
C ALA A 331 -10.91 8.34 4.25
N LEU A 332 -10.22 7.27 4.68
CA LEU A 332 -10.61 5.89 4.44
C LEU A 332 -11.99 5.57 5.04
N SER A 333 -12.21 5.89 6.31
CA SER A 333 -13.49 5.61 6.98
C SER A 333 -14.64 6.33 6.30
N ALA A 334 -14.45 7.60 5.91
CA ALA A 334 -15.43 8.37 5.18
C ALA A 334 -15.68 7.82 3.77
N ALA A 335 -14.63 7.44 3.05
CA ALA A 335 -14.72 6.82 1.73
C ALA A 335 -15.50 5.50 1.76
N VAL A 336 -15.24 4.64 2.76
CA VAL A 336 -15.98 3.40 2.97
C VAL A 336 -17.46 3.70 3.20
N VAL A 337 -17.80 4.63 4.09
CA VAL A 337 -19.21 5.01 4.34
C VAL A 337 -19.89 5.53 3.08
N ARG A 338 -19.22 6.39 2.28
CA ARG A 338 -19.78 6.91 1.03
C ARG A 338 -19.95 5.82 -0.03
N ALA A 339 -18.96 4.94 -0.20
CA ALA A 339 -19.05 3.82 -1.14
C ALA A 339 -20.17 2.85 -0.74
N GLN A 340 -20.30 2.52 0.54
CA GLN A 340 -21.41 1.71 1.08
C GLN A 340 -22.77 2.31 0.74
N LYS A 341 -22.92 3.62 0.96
CA LYS A 341 -24.16 4.33 0.67
C LYS A 341 -24.49 4.26 -0.82
N ALA A 342 -23.52 4.58 -1.68
CA ALA A 342 -23.71 4.51 -3.13
C ALA A 342 -24.09 3.11 -3.63
N LEU A 343 -23.50 2.05 -3.06
CA LEU A 343 -23.85 0.66 -3.37
C LEU A 343 -25.24 0.26 -2.85
N THR A 344 -25.65 0.76 -1.69
CA THR A 344 -26.96 0.46 -1.09
C THR A 344 -28.10 1.18 -1.84
N ASP A 345 -27.87 2.44 -2.25
CA ASP A 345 -28.84 3.25 -2.98
C ASP A 345 -29.07 2.69 -4.41
N ASN A 346 -28.06 2.05 -5.00
CA ASN A 346 -28.13 1.43 -6.33
C ASN A 346 -28.28 -0.11 -6.23
N GLN A 347 -29.53 -0.59 -6.13
CA GLN A 347 -29.91 -2.02 -6.02
C GLN A 347 -29.30 -2.96 -7.10
N SER A 348 -28.73 -2.40 -8.18
CA SER A 348 -28.12 -3.14 -9.29
C SER A 348 -26.81 -3.86 -8.92
N ALA A 349 -26.15 -3.44 -7.83
CA ALA A 349 -24.85 -4.00 -7.44
C ALA A 349 -24.94 -5.23 -6.54
N GLY A 350 -26.02 -5.42 -5.77
CA GLY A 350 -26.28 -6.63 -4.93
C GLY A 350 -25.24 -6.98 -3.84
N HIS A 351 -24.05 -6.38 -3.90
CA HIS A 351 -22.88 -6.70 -3.10
C HIS A 351 -22.51 -5.51 -2.20
N VAL A 352 -22.41 -5.74 -0.90
CA VAL A 352 -21.92 -4.76 0.10
C VAL A 352 -20.63 -5.28 0.73
N TYR A 353 -19.71 -4.39 1.13
CA TYR A 353 -18.50 -4.85 1.82
C TYR A 353 -18.81 -5.38 3.20
N ASP A 354 -18.41 -6.60 3.57
CA ASP A 354 -18.52 -7.06 4.96
C ASP A 354 -17.23 -6.81 5.76
N ARG A 355 -16.07 -6.83 5.10
CA ARG A 355 -14.76 -6.75 5.74
C ARG A 355 -13.76 -5.96 4.89
N ILE A 356 -12.99 -5.09 5.55
CA ILE A 356 -11.84 -4.40 4.97
C ILE A 356 -10.64 -4.63 5.87
N GLU A 357 -9.57 -5.18 5.29
CA GLU A 357 -8.29 -5.42 5.96
C GLU A 357 -7.31 -4.30 5.61
N ILE A 358 -6.67 -3.71 6.62
CA ILE A 358 -5.56 -2.78 6.45
C ILE A 358 -4.29 -3.55 6.79
N ILE A 359 -3.50 -3.88 5.78
CA ILE A 359 -2.26 -4.65 5.96
C ILE A 359 -1.05 -3.71 6.01
N GLU A 360 -0.23 -3.86 7.04
CA GLU A 360 0.95 -3.03 7.27
C GLU A 360 2.16 -3.91 7.58
N LEU A 361 3.28 -3.61 6.91
CA LEU A 361 4.51 -4.38 6.98
C LEU A 361 5.21 -4.19 8.33
N TYR A 362 5.14 -2.98 8.90
CA TYR A 362 5.88 -2.62 10.12
C TYR A 362 4.99 -2.63 11.37
N GLU A 363 5.42 -3.36 12.40
CA GLU A 363 4.61 -3.58 13.62
C GLU A 363 4.18 -2.27 14.30
N HIS A 364 5.12 -1.32 14.49
CA HIS A 364 4.81 -0.03 15.11
C HIS A 364 3.76 0.76 14.33
N ARG A 365 3.83 0.76 12.99
CA ARG A 365 2.84 1.44 12.14
C ARG A 365 1.48 0.77 12.22
N ALA A 366 1.43 -0.56 12.24
CA ALA A 366 0.17 -1.29 12.41
C ALA A 366 -0.50 -0.92 13.74
N ILE A 367 0.29 -0.76 14.82
CA ILE A 367 -0.19 -0.28 16.13
C ILE A 367 -0.73 1.14 16.03
N ASP A 368 -0.01 2.07 15.41
CA ASP A 368 -0.45 3.46 15.23
C ASP A 368 -1.77 3.54 14.45
N ILE A 369 -1.91 2.77 13.36
CA ILE A 369 -3.12 2.69 12.54
C ILE A 369 -4.30 2.16 13.37
N TRP A 370 -4.09 1.09 14.13
CA TRP A 370 -5.14 0.50 14.97
C TRP A 370 -5.62 1.50 16.04
N HIS A 371 -4.71 2.19 16.72
CA HIS A 371 -5.07 3.22 17.70
C HIS A 371 -5.82 4.41 17.07
N ALA A 372 -5.39 4.86 15.88
CA ALA A 372 -6.08 5.93 15.16
C ALA A 372 -7.53 5.55 14.78
N LEU A 373 -7.74 4.31 14.32
CA LEU A 373 -9.09 3.77 14.05
C LEU A 373 -9.92 3.65 15.32
N ASN A 374 -9.33 3.11 16.39
CA ASN A 374 -10.03 2.93 17.65
C ASN A 374 -10.49 4.27 18.24
N GLY A 375 -9.62 5.29 18.20
CA GLY A 375 -9.95 6.65 18.62
C GLY A 375 -11.08 7.28 17.80
N LEU A 376 -11.03 7.13 16.46
CA LEU A 376 -12.05 7.66 15.56
C LEU A 376 -13.42 7.01 15.79
N LEU A 377 -13.45 5.68 15.85
CA LEU A 377 -14.71 4.92 15.96
C LEU A 377 -15.33 4.98 17.36
N SER A 378 -14.51 5.14 18.41
CA SER A 378 -15.02 5.35 19.77
C SER A 378 -15.70 6.72 19.93
N ALA A 379 -15.22 7.75 19.21
CA ALA A 379 -15.85 9.07 19.22
C ALA A 379 -17.20 9.06 18.48
N ASP A 380 -17.28 8.38 17.33
CA ASP A 380 -18.49 8.29 16.50
C ASP A 380 -19.60 7.39 17.08
N ALA A 381 -19.25 6.40 17.92
CA ALA A 381 -20.22 5.54 18.61
C ALA A 381 -21.22 6.34 19.49
N SER A 382 -20.85 7.54 19.91
CA SER A 382 -21.66 8.45 20.72
C SER A 382 -22.75 9.19 19.91
N ALA A 383 -22.69 9.14 18.58
CA ALA A 383 -23.55 9.92 17.67
C ALA A 383 -24.40 9.06 16.72
N ALA A 384 -24.33 7.73 16.82
CA ALA A 384 -24.79 6.81 15.79
C ALA A 384 -26.30 6.49 15.76
N ASP A 385 -27.10 7.00 16.70
CA ASP A 385 -28.47 6.49 16.91
C ASP A 385 -29.56 7.04 15.95
N ALA A 386 -29.25 7.96 15.04
CA ALA A 386 -30.29 8.62 14.21
C ALA A 386 -30.13 8.53 12.69
N SER A 387 -29.03 7.97 12.16
CA SER A 387 -28.65 8.20 10.75
C SER A 387 -28.94 7.06 9.76
N GLY A 388 -29.41 5.89 10.23
CA GLY A 388 -29.65 4.73 9.36
C GLY A 388 -28.40 4.21 8.62
N ARG A 389 -27.21 4.66 9.03
CA ARG A 389 -25.92 4.24 8.47
C ARG A 389 -25.53 2.87 9.02
N ARG A 390 -24.93 2.05 8.17
CA ARG A 390 -24.35 0.78 8.59
C ARG A 390 -23.13 1.04 9.49
N PRO A 391 -23.08 0.52 10.73
CA PRO A 391 -21.99 0.81 11.65
C PRO A 391 -20.68 0.19 11.19
N LEU A 392 -19.58 0.93 11.35
CA LEU A 392 -18.22 0.42 11.22
C LEU A 392 -17.79 -0.18 12.56
N ARG A 393 -17.20 -1.37 12.54
CA ARG A 393 -16.68 -2.06 13.73
C ARG A 393 -15.20 -2.35 13.54
N LEU A 394 -14.36 -1.98 14.49
CA LEU A 394 -12.95 -2.37 14.51
C LEU A 394 -12.78 -3.74 15.18
N ALA A 395 -11.92 -4.59 14.61
CA ALA A 395 -11.47 -5.81 15.27
C ALA A 395 -10.67 -5.48 16.55
N PRO A 396 -10.86 -6.22 17.65
CA PRO A 396 -10.29 -5.87 18.96
C PRO A 396 -8.77 -5.97 19.01
N GLU A 397 -8.14 -6.72 18.10
CA GLU A 397 -6.70 -6.94 18.05
C GLU A 397 -6.16 -6.85 16.63
N ILE A 398 -4.85 -6.61 16.53
CA ILE A 398 -4.12 -6.61 15.26
C ILE A 398 -3.93 -8.06 14.80
N GLY A 399 -4.40 -8.38 13.59
CA GLY A 399 -4.17 -9.68 12.96
C GLY A 399 -2.69 -9.89 12.66
N ARG A 400 -2.19 -11.12 12.82
CA ARG A 400 -0.83 -11.48 12.40
C ARG A 400 -0.84 -12.11 11.01
N ARG A 401 0.15 -11.77 10.18
CA ARG A 401 0.44 -12.39 8.88
C ARG A 401 1.94 -12.69 8.79
N ASP A 402 2.31 -13.63 7.93
CA ASP A 402 3.72 -13.96 7.67
C ASP A 402 4.46 -12.77 7.03
N GLY A 403 5.79 -12.70 7.18
CA GLY A 403 6.63 -11.69 6.53
C GLY A 403 6.60 -10.30 7.16
N GLY A 404 5.99 -10.14 8.35
CA GLY A 404 5.94 -8.87 9.07
C GLY A 404 7.29 -8.45 9.64
N ARG A 405 7.61 -7.16 9.54
CA ARG A 405 8.90 -6.61 9.94
C ARG A 405 8.81 -5.77 11.22
N ARG A 406 9.91 -5.76 11.97
CA ARG A 406 10.16 -4.83 13.07
C ARG A 406 11.20 -3.81 12.64
N ARG A 407 11.17 -2.64 13.26
CA ARG A 407 12.17 -1.57 13.05
C ARG A 407 12.65 -1.10 14.40
N VAL A 408 13.96 -1.12 14.62
CA VAL A 408 14.61 -0.53 15.80
C VAL A 408 14.86 0.97 15.60
N ARG A 409 15.00 1.40 14.34
CA ARG A 409 15.13 2.81 13.96
C ARG A 409 14.15 3.14 12.85
N SER A 410 13.69 4.39 12.87
CA SER A 410 13.05 5.01 11.72
C SER A 410 14.14 5.32 10.68
N GLU A 411 14.65 4.29 10.01
CA GLU A 411 15.50 4.51 8.85
C GLU A 411 14.63 5.01 7.70
N LEU A 412 15.09 6.10 7.11
CA LEU A 412 14.57 6.58 5.84
C LEU A 412 14.93 5.56 4.78
N ASP A 413 13.95 5.18 3.96
CA ASP A 413 14.22 4.27 2.86
C ASP A 413 15.19 4.96 1.88
N ARG A 414 16.46 4.55 1.89
CA ARG A 414 17.49 5.08 0.98
C ARG A 414 17.20 4.77 -0.50
N SER A 415 16.32 3.82 -0.80
CA SER A 415 15.80 3.60 -2.16
C SER A 415 14.63 4.50 -2.52
N TRP A 416 14.02 5.20 -1.55
CA TRP A 416 12.96 6.14 -1.85
C TRP A 416 13.55 7.45 -2.39
N TRP A 417 12.99 7.92 -3.50
CA TRP A 417 13.32 9.19 -4.13
C TRP A 417 12.35 10.24 -3.65
N GLN A 418 12.80 11.13 -2.76
CA GLN A 418 11.94 12.17 -2.18
C GLN A 418 11.57 13.19 -3.28
N PRO A 419 10.27 13.35 -3.59
CA PRO A 419 9.84 14.38 -4.53
C PRO A 419 9.93 15.76 -3.87
N VAL A 420 10.58 16.69 -4.58
CA VAL A 420 10.65 18.10 -4.22
C VAL A 420 10.22 18.91 -5.43
N GLN A 421 9.06 19.54 -5.34
CA GLN A 421 8.56 20.39 -6.41
C GLN A 421 9.09 21.82 -6.22
N VAL A 422 9.64 22.40 -7.29
CA VAL A 422 10.12 23.77 -7.30
C VAL A 422 9.55 24.49 -8.51
N SER A 423 8.83 25.59 -8.25
CA SER A 423 8.35 26.49 -9.30
C SER A 423 8.89 27.91 -9.11
N MET A 424 9.05 28.63 -10.20
CA MET A 424 9.51 30.02 -10.22
C MET A 424 8.50 30.92 -10.94
N ASP A 425 7.71 31.64 -10.15
CA ASP A 425 6.73 32.61 -10.63
C ASP A 425 7.34 34.02 -10.74
N VAL A 426 6.66 34.92 -11.46
CA VAL A 426 7.01 36.35 -11.51
C VAL A 426 5.82 37.13 -11.00
N VAL A 427 5.99 37.80 -9.86
CA VAL A 427 4.94 38.59 -9.19
C VAL A 427 5.46 40.01 -9.01
N ALA A 428 4.75 41.00 -9.56
CA ALA A 428 5.12 42.42 -9.50
C ALA A 428 6.55 42.74 -10.00
N GLY A 429 7.07 41.95 -10.96
CA GLY A 429 8.41 42.13 -11.53
C GLY A 429 9.54 41.44 -10.73
N GLU A 430 9.23 40.81 -9.60
CA GLU A 430 10.17 40.01 -8.83
C GLU A 430 9.98 38.51 -9.09
N TYR A 431 11.08 37.77 -9.10
CA TYR A 431 11.05 36.31 -9.19
C TYR A 431 10.74 35.70 -7.82
N LEU A 432 9.77 34.78 -7.82
CA LEU A 432 9.27 34.11 -6.65
C LEU A 432 9.55 32.61 -6.74
N LEU A 433 10.47 32.11 -5.91
CA LEU A 433 10.74 30.68 -5.84
C LEU A 433 9.82 30.03 -4.80
N LYS A 434 9.02 29.07 -5.24
CA LYS A 434 8.16 28.23 -4.39
C LYS A 434 8.72 26.82 -4.37
N VAL A 435 9.17 26.39 -3.19
CA VAL A 435 9.59 25.00 -2.96
C VAL A 435 8.49 24.31 -2.16
N SER A 436 8.08 23.13 -2.61
CA SER A 436 7.10 22.27 -1.95
C SER A 436 7.70 20.89 -1.77
N THR A 437 7.78 20.43 -0.53
CA THR A 437 8.24 19.07 -0.20
C THR A 437 7.08 18.27 0.34
N ALA A 438 7.11 16.96 0.12
CA ALA A 438 6.09 16.07 0.65
C ALA A 438 6.22 15.87 2.18
N ALA A 439 7.33 16.23 2.83
CA ALA A 439 7.70 15.75 4.18
C ALA A 439 6.67 15.96 5.32
N GLY A 440 5.80 14.97 5.55
CA GLY A 440 5.55 14.28 6.82
C GLY A 440 4.82 15.02 7.96
N ARG A 441 4.56 16.33 7.86
CA ARG A 441 3.78 17.06 8.86
C ARG A 441 2.94 18.14 8.20
N ALA A 442 1.70 17.77 7.85
CA ALA A 442 0.55 18.67 7.72
C ALA A 442 0.84 20.12 7.27
N ARG A 443 1.31 20.26 6.03
CA ARG A 443 1.06 21.36 5.07
C ARG A 443 2.05 21.16 3.94
N VAL A 444 1.58 21.31 2.70
CA VAL A 444 2.45 21.70 1.59
C VAL A 444 3.15 22.98 2.04
N GLU A 445 4.34 22.87 2.62
CA GLU A 445 5.12 24.03 3.05
C GLU A 445 5.68 24.69 1.79
N ALA A 446 4.81 25.42 1.08
CA ALA A 446 5.21 26.37 0.07
C ALA A 446 6.04 27.44 0.77
N THR A 447 7.35 27.22 0.85
CA THR A 447 8.27 28.23 1.37
C THR A 447 8.62 29.14 0.22
N THR A 448 8.21 30.39 0.35
CA THR A 448 8.49 31.44 -0.62
C THR A 448 9.83 32.08 -0.30
N VAL A 449 10.78 31.99 -1.23
CA VAL A 449 12.05 32.74 -1.14
C VAL A 449 11.91 34.03 -1.95
N TYR A 450 12.03 35.17 -1.26
CA TYR A 450 11.92 36.50 -1.86
C TYR A 450 13.31 37.08 -2.20
N GLY A 451 13.44 37.71 -3.37
CA GLY A 451 14.37 38.83 -3.56
C GLY A 451 15.85 38.55 -3.84
N THR A 452 16.29 37.37 -4.28
CA THR A 452 17.73 37.12 -4.57
C THR A 452 18.03 36.27 -5.80
N VAL A 453 17.05 36.01 -6.68
CA VAL A 453 17.27 35.21 -7.91
C VAL A 453 18.33 35.81 -8.83
N GLU A 454 18.42 37.13 -8.93
CA GLU A 454 19.45 37.80 -9.75
C GLU A 454 20.87 37.57 -9.19
N VAL A 455 21.03 37.60 -7.86
CA VAL A 455 22.30 37.25 -7.19
C VAL A 455 22.60 35.77 -7.38
N ALA A 456 21.59 34.91 -7.26
CA ALA A 456 21.74 33.48 -7.53
C ALA A 456 22.10 33.20 -8.99
N ARG A 457 21.60 33.95 -9.98
CA ARG A 457 22.01 33.82 -11.39
C ARG A 457 23.48 34.19 -11.57
N ARG A 458 23.95 35.28 -10.95
CA ARG A 458 25.38 35.68 -10.99
C ARG A 458 26.29 34.64 -10.34
N LEU A 459 25.90 34.14 -9.16
CA LEU A 459 26.64 33.07 -8.48
C LEU A 459 26.59 31.75 -9.26
N SER A 460 25.51 31.48 -9.98
CA SER A 460 25.41 30.32 -10.89
C SER A 460 26.42 30.42 -12.02
N GLU A 461 26.59 31.60 -12.63
CA GLU A 461 27.59 31.81 -13.67
C GLU A 461 29.02 31.67 -13.14
N GLN A 462 29.27 32.13 -11.91
CA GLN A 462 30.56 31.93 -11.27
C GLN A 462 30.82 30.44 -10.96
N ALA A 463 29.83 29.72 -10.42
CA ALA A 463 29.92 28.30 -10.08
C ALA A 463 30.22 27.39 -11.30
N LYS A 464 29.78 27.80 -12.49
CA LYS A 464 29.99 27.07 -13.75
C LYS A 464 31.39 27.27 -14.35
N ARG A 465 32.08 28.37 -14.00
CA ARG A 465 33.35 28.81 -14.62
C ARG A 465 34.55 28.58 -13.73
N ASP A 466 34.40 28.87 -12.44
CA ASP A 466 35.50 28.73 -11.50
C ASP A 466 35.80 27.24 -11.33
N LYS A 467 37.08 26.86 -11.50
CA LYS A 467 37.56 25.61 -10.94
C LYS A 467 37.27 25.70 -9.45
N VAL A 468 36.34 24.89 -8.95
CA VAL A 468 36.01 24.80 -7.53
C VAL A 468 37.35 24.65 -6.83
N GLY A 469 37.77 25.69 -6.10
CA GLY A 469 39.04 25.67 -5.39
C GLY A 469 39.10 24.44 -4.49
N GLY A 470 40.28 24.09 -4.00
CA GLY A 470 40.45 23.02 -3.01
C GLY A 470 39.61 23.25 -1.73
N PRO A 471 39.99 22.71 -0.57
CA PRO A 471 39.17 22.80 0.65
C PRO A 471 39.09 24.21 1.28
N SER A 472 38.95 25.27 0.49
CA SER A 472 38.56 26.63 0.88
C SER A 472 37.04 26.79 0.77
N VAL A 473 36.44 27.30 1.84
CA VAL A 473 35.03 27.12 2.18
C VAL A 473 34.07 28.20 1.64
N GLU A 474 34.55 28.98 0.67
CA GLU A 474 33.79 30.06 0.02
C GLU A 474 33.49 29.67 -1.43
N THR A 475 32.70 28.59 -1.61
CA THR A 475 32.31 28.14 -2.96
C THR A 475 31.02 28.82 -3.39
N PRO A 476 30.89 29.24 -4.66
CA PRO A 476 29.62 29.73 -5.20
C PRO A 476 28.45 28.78 -4.98
N GLY A 477 28.69 27.46 -4.99
CA GLY A 477 27.69 26.43 -4.66
C GLY A 477 27.11 26.53 -3.25
N ARG A 478 27.91 26.94 -2.27
CA ARG A 478 27.45 27.18 -0.89
C ARG A 478 26.57 28.41 -0.80
N ALA A 479 26.96 29.49 -1.45
CA ALA A 479 26.14 30.70 -1.52
C ALA A 479 24.81 30.43 -2.23
N LEU A 480 24.81 29.62 -3.30
CA LEU A 480 23.59 29.16 -3.97
C LEU A 480 22.69 28.34 -3.06
N TYR A 481 23.25 27.43 -2.24
CA TYR A 481 22.47 26.68 -1.26
C TYR A 481 21.80 27.62 -0.25
N GLU A 482 22.52 28.63 0.22
CA GLU A 482 21.97 29.61 1.15
C GLU A 482 20.88 30.51 0.54
N LEU A 483 20.91 30.74 -0.78
CA LEU A 483 19.91 31.56 -1.46
C LEU A 483 18.71 30.77 -1.99
N LEU A 484 18.92 29.55 -2.49
CA LEU A 484 17.90 28.79 -3.22
C LEU A 484 17.18 27.75 -2.36
N TRP A 485 17.85 27.20 -1.34
CA TRP A 485 17.25 26.18 -0.48
C TRP A 485 16.47 26.81 0.68
N PRO A 486 15.24 26.36 1.01
CA PRO A 486 14.44 26.93 2.09
C PRO A 486 15.12 26.87 3.46
N ASN A 487 15.10 27.97 4.23
CA ASN A 487 15.73 28.05 5.55
C ASN A 487 15.29 26.95 6.53
N ARG A 488 14.03 26.52 6.48
CA ARG A 488 13.50 25.42 7.32
C ARG A 488 14.07 24.05 6.94
N LEU A 489 14.39 23.83 5.67
CA LEU A 489 15.00 22.60 5.20
C LEU A 489 16.51 22.58 5.44
N LYS A 490 17.15 23.76 5.60
CA LYS A 490 18.59 23.84 5.87
C LYS A 490 19.02 23.21 7.19
N SER A 491 18.13 23.13 8.19
CA SER A 491 18.43 22.43 9.46
C SER A 491 18.50 20.90 9.31
N GLU A 492 17.86 20.34 8.28
CA GLU A 492 17.93 18.91 7.95
C GLU A 492 19.06 18.60 6.95
N GLY A 493 19.66 19.63 6.33
CA GLY A 493 20.57 19.49 5.19
C GLY A 493 19.88 18.91 3.96
N PHE A 494 20.65 18.47 2.96
CA PHE A 494 20.09 17.59 1.92
C PHE A 494 19.81 16.17 2.44
N GLY A 495 20.40 15.80 3.58
CA GLY A 495 20.49 14.42 4.04
C GLY A 495 21.25 13.52 3.03
N ASP A 496 21.50 12.27 3.39
CA ASP A 496 21.99 11.26 2.42
C ASP A 496 20.80 10.66 1.62
N ARG A 497 19.80 11.48 1.26
CA ARG A 497 18.55 11.04 0.62
C ARG A 497 18.57 11.29 -0.88
N ASN A 498 18.08 10.33 -1.64
CA ASN A 498 17.91 10.53 -3.08
C ASN A 498 16.78 11.55 -3.33
N LEU A 499 17.01 12.52 -4.21
CA LEU A 499 16.07 13.58 -4.54
C LEU A 499 15.56 13.47 -5.97
N ARG A 500 14.25 13.62 -6.12
CA ARG A 500 13.59 13.83 -7.40
C ARG A 500 13.05 15.26 -7.45
N LEU A 501 13.75 16.13 -8.18
CA LEU A 501 13.39 17.54 -8.31
C LEU A 501 12.37 17.71 -9.44
N ILE A 502 11.15 18.09 -9.11
CA ILE A 502 10.08 18.37 -10.08
C ILE A 502 10.06 19.87 -10.34
N LEU A 503 10.58 20.30 -11.48
CA LEU A 503 10.91 21.69 -11.78
C LEU A 503 10.00 22.25 -12.87
N ASP A 504 9.58 23.50 -12.77
CA ASP A 504 9.06 24.20 -13.96
C ASP A 504 10.22 24.63 -14.90
N GLU A 505 9.86 25.12 -16.10
CA GLU A 505 10.83 25.51 -17.13
C GLU A 505 11.83 26.57 -16.64
N ARG A 506 11.41 27.45 -15.73
CA ARG A 506 12.23 28.54 -15.21
C ARG A 506 13.15 28.07 -14.08
N ALA A 507 12.64 27.30 -13.12
CA ALA A 507 13.43 26.70 -12.04
C ALA A 507 14.44 25.68 -12.57
N ALA A 508 14.15 25.02 -13.70
CA ALA A 508 15.06 24.09 -14.37
C ALA A 508 16.39 24.74 -14.84
N SER A 509 16.46 26.07 -15.04
CA SER A 509 17.70 26.72 -15.49
C SER A 509 18.77 26.83 -14.40
N LEU A 510 18.43 26.58 -13.14
CA LEU A 510 19.35 26.68 -12.01
C LEU A 510 20.23 25.42 -11.85
N PRO A 511 21.49 25.53 -11.40
CA PRO A 511 22.41 24.39 -11.24
C PRO A 511 22.20 23.69 -9.89
N TRP A 512 21.07 23.02 -9.71
CA TRP A 512 20.70 22.31 -8.47
C TRP A 512 21.74 21.28 -8.02
N GLU A 513 22.46 20.67 -8.95
CA GLU A 513 23.52 19.69 -8.72
C GLU A 513 24.75 20.28 -8.02
N LEU A 514 24.98 21.59 -8.15
CA LEU A 514 26.12 22.30 -7.56
C LEU A 514 25.83 22.87 -6.16
N LEU A 515 24.63 22.66 -5.61
CA LEU A 515 24.29 23.15 -4.28
C LEU A 515 25.14 22.43 -3.22
N ASP A 516 25.76 23.22 -2.34
CA ASP A 516 26.72 22.73 -1.36
C ASP A 516 26.25 23.03 0.07
N ASP A 517 25.91 21.99 0.83
CA ASP A 517 25.43 22.12 2.21
C ASP A 517 26.53 22.10 3.28
N ARG A 518 27.81 21.99 2.89
CA ARG A 518 28.96 21.89 3.79
C ARG A 518 29.29 23.22 4.49
N ARG A 519 29.76 23.16 5.75
CA ARG A 519 30.05 24.33 6.60
C ARG A 519 31.48 24.36 7.13
N ALA A 520 32.17 25.49 6.93
CA ALA A 520 33.58 25.71 7.28
C ALA A 520 33.95 25.44 8.73
N TRP A 521 33.05 25.83 9.63
CA TRP A 521 33.26 25.85 11.07
C TRP A 521 32.78 24.58 11.78
N GLU A 522 32.09 23.68 11.05
CA GLU A 522 31.70 22.35 11.53
C GLU A 522 32.70 21.25 11.07
N THR A 523 33.54 21.53 10.06
CA THR A 523 34.47 20.58 9.42
C THR A 523 35.67 20.11 10.25
N ALA A 524 35.88 20.61 11.47
CA ALA A 524 36.96 20.11 12.34
C ALA A 524 36.68 18.71 12.91
N LEU A 525 35.42 18.27 12.94
CA LEU A 525 34.97 16.94 13.40
C LEU A 525 34.41 16.07 12.26
N ALA A 526 33.96 16.69 11.16
CA ALA A 526 33.49 15.99 9.97
C ALA A 526 34.64 15.83 8.97
N GLY A 527 35.21 14.63 8.88
CA GLY A 527 36.09 14.28 7.77
C GLY A 527 35.42 14.60 6.42
N ASN A 528 36.20 15.11 5.47
CA ASN A 528 35.87 15.44 4.08
C ASN A 528 34.48 14.95 3.61
N ALA A 529 33.42 15.74 3.82
CA ALA A 529 32.09 15.39 3.32
C ALA A 529 32.00 15.71 1.83
N ASP A 530 31.51 14.77 1.03
CA ASP A 530 31.26 14.98 -0.40
C ASP A 530 30.06 15.93 -0.62
N PRO A 531 29.95 16.59 -1.79
CA PRO A 531 28.78 17.39 -2.15
C PRO A 531 27.47 16.56 -2.17
N PRO A 532 26.30 17.16 -1.89
CA PRO A 532 25.01 16.47 -1.85
C PRO A 532 24.70 15.57 -3.05
N ALA A 533 24.92 16.05 -4.28
CA ALA A 533 24.64 15.29 -5.51
C ALA A 533 25.61 14.11 -5.77
N ILE A 534 26.63 13.95 -4.92
CA ILE A 534 27.54 12.80 -4.88
C ILE A 534 27.16 11.85 -3.73
N ARG A 535 26.84 12.40 -2.54
CA ARG A 535 26.39 11.63 -1.37
C ARG A 535 25.07 10.90 -1.62
N ALA A 536 24.19 11.46 -2.43
CA ALA A 536 22.90 10.89 -2.79
C ALA A 536 22.52 11.14 -4.25
N GLY A 537 21.59 10.35 -4.77
CA GLY A 537 21.09 10.48 -6.14
C GLY A 537 20.27 11.75 -6.32
N LEU A 538 20.42 12.43 -7.47
CA LEU A 538 19.62 13.61 -7.82
C LEU A 538 19.18 13.52 -9.29
N VAL A 539 17.88 13.46 -9.52
CA VAL A 539 17.26 13.38 -10.85
C VAL A 539 16.20 14.49 -10.98
N ARG A 540 16.05 15.04 -12.19
CA ARG A 540 15.08 16.09 -12.50
C ARG A 540 13.84 15.50 -13.19
N GLN A 541 12.70 16.15 -13.01
CA GLN A 541 11.48 15.98 -13.80
C GLN A 541 10.93 17.38 -14.11
N LEU A 542 10.22 17.54 -15.22
CA LEU A 542 9.53 18.80 -15.52
C LEU A 542 8.07 18.74 -15.05
N VAL A 543 7.57 19.83 -14.47
CA VAL A 543 6.15 20.03 -14.16
C VAL A 543 5.38 19.98 -15.49
N GLN A 544 4.68 18.88 -15.73
CA GLN A 544 4.04 18.62 -17.02
C GLN A 544 2.81 19.52 -17.21
N GLN A 545 2.78 20.31 -18.29
CA GLN A 545 1.55 21.01 -18.71
C GLN A 545 0.93 20.45 -19.98
N ARG A 546 1.69 19.77 -20.85
CA ARG A 546 1.20 19.07 -22.05
C ARG A 546 2.15 17.93 -22.43
N TYR A 547 1.63 16.70 -22.46
CA TYR A 547 2.32 15.53 -22.99
C TYR A 547 1.79 15.22 -24.39
N ARG A 548 2.65 14.85 -25.33
CA ARG A 548 2.22 14.18 -26.56
C ARG A 548 1.95 12.72 -26.20
N GLU A 549 0.68 12.30 -26.19
CA GLU A 549 0.32 10.88 -26.03
C GLU A 549 1.14 10.04 -27.03
N GLN A 550 2.00 9.17 -26.49
CA GLN A 550 2.83 8.27 -27.30
C GLN A 550 1.93 7.30 -28.05
N THR A 551 1.87 7.45 -29.37
CA THR A 551 1.15 6.54 -30.27
C THR A 551 2.07 5.45 -30.86
N GLY A 552 3.36 5.42 -30.51
CA GLY A 552 4.34 4.44 -30.99
C GLY A 552 5.32 4.00 -29.91
N SER A 553 5.43 2.68 -29.71
CA SER A 553 6.38 2.08 -28.77
C SER A 553 7.68 1.67 -29.47
N THR A 554 8.82 2.00 -28.86
CA THR A 554 10.17 1.52 -29.18
C THR A 554 10.45 0.14 -28.55
N ALA A 555 9.50 -0.40 -27.76
CA ALA A 555 9.69 -1.62 -26.99
C ALA A 555 10.10 -2.81 -27.88
N GLY A 556 11.15 -3.51 -27.46
CA GLY A 556 11.66 -4.70 -28.15
C GLY A 556 12.61 -4.42 -29.32
N ARG A 557 12.87 -3.16 -29.70
CA ARG A 557 13.86 -2.81 -30.72
C ARG A 557 15.16 -2.27 -30.09
N ARG A 558 16.25 -3.03 -30.19
CA ARG A 558 17.59 -2.60 -29.75
C ARG A 558 18.31 -1.80 -30.84
N GLN A 559 17.77 -0.65 -31.24
CA GLN A 559 18.40 0.25 -32.22
C GLN A 559 18.94 1.50 -31.53
N ALA A 560 20.18 1.87 -31.82
CA ALA A 560 20.79 3.08 -31.27
C ALA A 560 21.48 3.92 -32.35
N LEU A 561 21.38 5.24 -32.23
CA LEU A 561 22.07 6.21 -33.07
C LEU A 561 23.13 6.92 -32.23
N VAL A 562 24.38 6.87 -32.69
CA VAL A 562 25.51 7.51 -32.01
C VAL A 562 26.19 8.48 -32.97
N ILE A 563 26.14 9.76 -32.61
CA ILE A 563 26.70 10.88 -33.37
C ILE A 563 27.88 11.47 -32.59
N GLY A 564 29.03 11.62 -33.23
CA GLY A 564 30.24 12.15 -32.60
C GLY A 564 30.97 13.12 -33.52
N ASP A 565 30.94 14.41 -33.21
CA ASP A 565 31.60 15.50 -33.95
C ASP A 565 31.46 15.37 -35.49
N PRO A 566 30.23 15.44 -36.05
CA PRO A 566 30.02 15.33 -37.50
C PRO A 566 30.65 16.54 -38.22
N ARG A 567 31.59 16.28 -39.14
CA ARG A 567 32.42 17.33 -39.76
C ARG A 567 32.54 17.28 -41.28
N GLY A 568 31.60 16.63 -41.97
CA GLY A 568 31.56 16.56 -43.44
C GLY A 568 31.41 17.92 -44.13
N ASP A 569 30.88 18.94 -43.43
CA ASP A 569 30.83 20.33 -43.89
C ASP A 569 31.30 21.30 -42.78
N PRO A 570 32.63 21.43 -42.56
CA PRO A 570 33.17 22.12 -41.40
C PRO A 570 33.01 23.64 -41.52
N ALA A 571 32.37 24.26 -40.53
CA ALA A 571 32.42 25.70 -40.34
C ALA A 571 33.81 26.11 -39.81
N ARG A 572 34.44 27.13 -40.43
CA ARG A 572 35.76 27.65 -40.04
C ARG A 572 35.86 28.07 -38.56
N GLU A 573 34.72 28.30 -37.93
CA GLU A 573 34.58 28.80 -36.56
C GLU A 573 34.68 27.70 -35.49
N TYR A 574 34.57 26.41 -35.86
CA TYR A 574 34.59 25.30 -34.89
C TYR A 574 35.77 24.34 -35.17
N LYS A 575 36.63 24.15 -34.16
CA LYS A 575 37.76 23.20 -34.22
C LYS A 575 37.28 21.75 -34.00
N PRO A 576 38.01 20.74 -34.50
CA PRO A 576 37.74 19.32 -34.22
C PRO A 576 37.67 18.99 -32.72
N LEU A 577 36.71 18.18 -32.31
CA LEU A 577 36.55 17.69 -30.93
C LEU A 577 36.97 16.22 -30.84
N GLN A 578 38.26 15.98 -30.60
CA GLN A 578 38.76 14.62 -30.46
C GLN A 578 38.11 13.88 -29.28
N GLY A 579 37.82 14.57 -28.16
CA GLY A 579 37.13 13.99 -27.02
C GLY A 579 35.72 13.51 -27.34
N ALA A 580 34.96 14.24 -28.16
CA ALA A 580 33.62 13.85 -28.60
C ALA A 580 33.63 12.61 -29.51
N ILE A 581 34.65 12.48 -30.37
CA ILE A 581 34.86 11.30 -31.23
C ILE A 581 35.18 10.06 -30.37
N GLU A 582 36.02 10.22 -29.36
CA GLU A 582 36.38 9.16 -28.43
C GLU A 582 35.20 8.73 -27.56
N GLU A 583 34.44 9.67 -26.99
CA GLU A 583 33.21 9.42 -26.24
C GLU A 583 32.20 8.63 -27.07
N ALA A 584 31.87 9.12 -28.27
CA ALA A 584 30.94 8.46 -29.18
C ALA A 584 31.41 7.05 -29.59
N THR A 585 32.73 6.86 -29.75
CA THR A 585 33.29 5.55 -30.10
C THR A 585 33.17 4.54 -28.96
N ASP A 586 33.45 4.95 -27.72
CA ASP A 586 33.30 4.10 -26.54
C ASP A 586 31.83 3.74 -26.28
N VAL A 587 30.94 4.72 -26.37
CA VAL A 587 29.48 4.51 -26.19
C VAL A 587 28.93 3.57 -27.26
N ALA A 588 29.32 3.74 -28.53
CA ALA A 588 28.94 2.83 -29.60
C ALA A 588 29.41 1.39 -29.32
N THR A 589 30.63 1.23 -28.80
CA THR A 589 31.19 -0.08 -28.44
C THR A 589 30.43 -0.74 -27.29
N LEU A 590 30.09 0.02 -26.24
CA LEU A 590 29.30 -0.48 -25.10
C LEU A 590 27.90 -0.93 -25.53
N LEU A 591 27.23 -0.14 -26.39
CA LEU A 591 25.91 -0.47 -26.91
C LEU A 591 25.95 -1.73 -27.79
N GLN A 592 26.92 -1.84 -28.70
CA GLN A 592 27.11 -3.05 -29.53
C GLN A 592 27.37 -4.29 -28.67
N GLY A 593 28.23 -4.18 -27.65
CA GLY A 593 28.52 -5.27 -26.71
C GLY A 593 27.30 -5.76 -25.92
N ASN A 594 26.27 -4.91 -25.75
CA ASN A 594 25.00 -5.25 -25.12
C ASN A 594 23.89 -5.61 -26.13
N GLY A 595 24.25 -5.88 -27.38
CA GLY A 595 23.35 -6.39 -28.43
C GLY A 595 22.48 -5.33 -29.09
N TYR A 596 22.90 -4.07 -29.12
CA TYR A 596 22.25 -3.02 -29.93
C TYR A 596 22.78 -3.01 -31.37
N ALA A 597 21.87 -2.82 -32.32
CA ALA A 597 22.19 -2.42 -33.68
C ALA A 597 22.49 -0.91 -33.69
N VAL A 598 23.78 -0.56 -33.72
CA VAL A 598 24.26 0.82 -33.59
C VAL A 598 24.58 1.43 -34.96
N THR A 599 23.94 2.55 -35.28
CA THR A 599 24.30 3.41 -36.41
C THR A 599 25.29 4.46 -35.94
N ARG A 600 26.49 4.47 -36.54
CA ARG A 600 27.62 5.33 -36.14
C ARG A 600 27.80 6.45 -37.14
N LEU A 601 27.59 7.69 -36.71
CA LEU A 601 27.81 8.92 -37.48
C LEU A 601 28.90 9.74 -36.77
N ILE A 602 30.16 9.32 -36.90
CA ILE A 602 31.29 9.87 -36.15
C ILE A 602 32.37 10.42 -37.09
N GLY A 603 32.83 11.65 -36.85
CA GLY A 603 34.03 12.23 -37.47
C GLY A 603 33.81 13.00 -38.76
N ASP A 604 34.90 13.14 -39.53
CA ASP A 604 35.02 14.10 -40.64
C ASP A 604 34.36 13.68 -41.96
N GLN A 605 33.93 12.42 -42.09
CA GLN A 605 33.23 11.94 -43.28
C GLN A 605 31.70 12.08 -43.18
N VAL A 606 31.19 12.60 -42.07
CA VAL A 606 29.74 12.64 -41.77
C VAL A 606 29.17 14.00 -42.10
N PHE A 607 28.33 14.05 -43.12
CA PHE A 607 27.67 15.28 -43.57
C PHE A 607 26.40 15.58 -42.74
N PRO A 608 26.05 16.86 -42.55
CA PRO A 608 24.88 17.25 -41.76
C PRO A 608 23.56 16.59 -42.22
N GLU A 609 23.38 16.41 -43.54
CA GLU A 609 22.19 15.79 -44.12
C GLU A 609 22.05 14.32 -43.72
N GLN A 610 23.17 13.61 -43.51
CA GLN A 610 23.17 12.21 -43.06
C GLN A 610 22.67 12.11 -41.62
N VAL A 611 23.06 13.07 -40.76
CA VAL A 611 22.59 13.14 -39.36
C VAL A 611 21.09 13.40 -39.32
N ILE A 612 20.60 14.38 -40.08
CA ILE A 612 19.17 14.71 -40.15
C ILE A 612 18.38 13.53 -40.72
N SER A 613 18.85 12.94 -41.82
CA SER A 613 18.20 11.78 -42.41
C SER A 613 18.11 10.63 -41.42
N ALA A 614 19.19 10.30 -40.70
CA ALA A 614 19.19 9.22 -39.71
C ALA A 614 18.20 9.49 -38.56
N LEU A 615 18.17 10.72 -38.03
CA LEU A 615 17.23 11.11 -36.96
C LEU A 615 15.77 10.98 -37.39
N LEU A 616 15.44 11.29 -38.64
CA LEU A 616 14.06 11.29 -39.15
C LEU A 616 13.61 9.96 -39.78
N SER A 617 14.53 9.05 -40.12
CA SER A 617 14.20 7.84 -40.90
C SER A 617 13.81 6.62 -40.08
N GLU A 618 14.22 6.56 -38.80
CA GLU A 618 14.14 5.34 -37.99
C GLU A 618 13.53 5.58 -36.60
N ARG A 619 13.19 4.49 -35.92
CA ARG A 619 12.66 4.51 -34.54
C ARG A 619 13.77 4.14 -33.56
N TRP A 620 14.51 5.13 -33.10
CA TRP A 620 15.64 4.92 -32.19
C TRP A 620 15.17 4.61 -30.76
N GLN A 621 15.77 3.60 -30.12
CA GLN A 621 15.61 3.40 -28.68
C GLN A 621 16.53 4.35 -27.90
N ILE A 622 17.78 4.46 -28.35
CA ILE A 622 18.81 5.30 -27.73
C ILE A 622 19.39 6.23 -28.79
N VAL A 623 19.44 7.53 -28.49
CA VAL A 623 20.19 8.52 -29.28
C VAL A 623 21.27 9.12 -28.39
N HIS A 624 22.52 9.09 -28.86
CA HIS A 624 23.67 9.71 -28.21
C HIS A 624 24.32 10.71 -29.17
N ILE A 625 24.54 11.94 -28.70
CA ILE A 625 25.17 13.01 -29.47
C ILE A 625 26.29 13.63 -28.64
N ALA A 626 27.51 13.61 -29.16
CA ALA A 626 28.64 14.37 -28.65
C ALA A 626 29.14 15.33 -29.75
N ALA A 627 28.93 16.64 -29.61
CA ALA A 627 29.22 17.63 -30.65
C ALA A 627 29.38 19.06 -30.07
N HIS A 628 29.56 20.06 -30.93
CA HIS A 628 29.48 21.47 -30.54
C HIS A 628 28.03 21.94 -30.36
N GLY A 629 27.81 22.93 -29.50
CA GLY A 629 26.51 23.58 -29.29
C GLY A 629 26.67 25.10 -29.26
N ASP A 630 25.73 25.82 -29.87
CA ASP A 630 25.76 27.28 -29.99
C ASP A 630 24.39 27.91 -29.69
N VAL A 631 24.40 29.17 -29.26
CA VAL A 631 23.21 29.94 -28.84
C VAL A 631 23.16 31.26 -29.58
N GLU A 632 22.02 31.55 -30.22
CA GLU A 632 21.79 32.76 -31.00
C GLU A 632 22.84 33.01 -32.11
N HIS A 633 23.34 31.96 -32.75
CA HIS A 633 24.28 32.05 -33.85
C HIS A 633 23.66 32.77 -35.05
N ASP A 634 24.33 33.79 -35.58
CA ASP A 634 23.87 34.53 -36.75
C ASP A 634 24.08 33.71 -38.03
N ILE A 635 23.01 33.10 -38.53
CA ILE A 635 22.99 32.42 -39.83
C ILE A 635 22.61 33.43 -40.90
N ALA A 636 23.49 33.66 -41.88
CA ALA A 636 23.18 34.43 -43.07
C ALA A 636 22.11 33.71 -43.92
N VAL A 637 20.93 34.32 -44.05
CA VAL A 637 19.84 33.80 -44.89
C VAL A 637 19.98 34.41 -46.29
N ASN A 638 20.59 33.68 -47.22
CA ASN A 638 20.55 34.04 -48.63
C ASN A 638 19.14 33.75 -49.17
N THR A 639 18.29 34.77 -49.27
CA THR A 639 17.09 34.70 -50.09
C THR A 639 17.51 35.04 -51.53
N PRO A 640 17.38 34.13 -52.52
CA PRO A 640 17.48 34.55 -53.91
C PRO A 640 16.21 35.34 -54.21
N ILE A 641 16.29 36.67 -54.16
CA ILE A 641 15.26 37.50 -54.78
C ILE A 641 15.49 37.36 -56.29
N ALA A 642 14.66 36.54 -56.93
CA ALA A 642 14.58 36.51 -58.39
C ALA A 642 14.02 37.87 -58.84
N GLY A 643 14.89 38.73 -59.37
CA GLY A 643 14.55 39.98 -60.03
C GLY A 643 14.70 41.21 -59.15
N ASP A 644 15.93 41.70 -58.96
CA ASP A 644 16.29 43.11 -59.19
C ASP A 644 17.77 43.32 -58.87
N ALA A 645 18.56 43.61 -59.92
CA ALA A 645 20.01 43.78 -59.84
C ALA A 645 20.45 45.18 -59.32
N ALA A 646 19.63 45.86 -58.49
CA ALA A 646 19.90 47.26 -58.13
C ALA A 646 19.62 47.67 -56.67
N ALA A 647 19.40 46.73 -55.74
CA ALA A 647 19.32 47.05 -54.32
C ALA A 647 20.36 46.22 -53.54
N GLY A 648 21.25 46.90 -52.80
CA GLY A 648 22.28 46.25 -51.99
C GLY A 648 21.69 45.13 -51.14
N SER A 649 22.32 43.96 -51.18
CA SER A 649 21.82 42.78 -50.48
C SER A 649 21.71 43.06 -48.99
N LEU A 650 20.50 43.26 -48.48
CA LEU A 650 20.21 43.16 -47.06
C LEU A 650 20.43 41.68 -46.69
N GLN A 651 21.64 41.34 -46.25
CA GLN A 651 21.90 40.07 -45.59
C GLN A 651 21.03 40.02 -44.34
N ARG A 652 19.88 39.33 -44.43
CA ARG A 652 19.08 39.03 -43.25
C ARG A 652 19.78 37.89 -42.51
N THR A 653 20.28 38.16 -41.31
CA THR A 653 20.74 37.11 -40.40
C THR A 653 19.55 36.60 -39.59
N ARG A 654 19.43 35.28 -39.43
CA ARG A 654 18.56 34.67 -38.41
C ARG A 654 19.43 34.16 -37.28
N LYS A 655 18.97 34.30 -36.05
CA LYS A 655 19.58 33.65 -34.89
C LYS A 655 19.14 32.20 -34.83
N ALA A 656 20.08 31.27 -34.64
CA ALA A 656 19.80 29.86 -34.42
C ALA A 656 20.44 29.37 -33.12
N THR A 657 19.76 28.44 -32.46
CA THR A 657 20.16 27.90 -31.14
C THR A 657 20.00 26.38 -31.20
N GLY A 658 21.09 25.63 -31.09
CA GLY A 658 21.05 24.18 -31.27
C GLY A 658 22.42 23.50 -31.30
N ILE A 659 22.42 22.21 -31.62
CA ILE A 659 23.67 21.42 -31.80
C ILE A 659 24.22 21.71 -33.19
N VAL A 660 25.51 22.04 -33.29
CA VAL A 660 26.18 22.33 -34.56
C VAL A 660 26.37 21.02 -35.32
N LEU A 661 25.84 20.94 -36.56
CA LEU A 661 26.03 19.78 -37.44
C LEU A 661 27.01 20.08 -38.59
N GLY A 662 27.14 21.34 -39.00
CA GLY A 662 28.00 21.79 -40.09
C GLY A 662 27.78 23.27 -40.44
N ARG A 663 28.31 23.73 -41.58
CA ARG A 663 28.26 25.14 -41.98
C ARG A 663 26.82 25.65 -42.07
N ASN A 664 26.46 26.58 -41.17
CA ASN A 664 25.13 27.20 -41.08
C ASN A 664 23.96 26.22 -40.82
N LEU A 665 24.21 25.00 -40.32
CA LEU A 665 23.17 24.03 -40.01
C LEU A 665 23.22 23.56 -38.55
N PHE A 666 22.09 23.71 -37.86
CA PHE A 666 21.94 23.42 -36.44
C PHE A 666 20.77 22.46 -36.23
N LEU A 667 20.95 21.49 -35.34
CA LEU A 667 19.86 20.69 -34.81
C LEU A 667 19.11 21.51 -33.76
N GLU A 668 18.10 22.24 -34.23
CA GLU A 668 17.24 23.10 -33.40
C GLU A 668 16.09 22.31 -32.74
N PRO A 669 15.51 22.79 -31.63
CA PRO A 669 14.35 22.17 -30.98
C PRO A 669 13.16 21.91 -31.94
N SER A 670 12.91 22.82 -32.89
CA SER A 670 11.86 22.68 -33.89
C SER A 670 12.12 21.55 -34.90
N MET A 671 13.39 21.20 -35.14
CA MET A 671 13.78 20.08 -35.99
C MET A 671 13.65 18.75 -35.25
N LEU A 672 14.01 18.72 -33.96
CA LEU A 672 13.76 17.56 -33.09
C LEU A 672 12.26 17.24 -33.03
N GLU A 673 11.39 18.26 -32.97
CA GLU A 673 9.93 18.07 -32.95
C GLU A 673 9.39 17.26 -34.15
N GLN A 674 10.10 17.27 -35.28
CA GLN A 674 9.71 16.53 -36.49
C GLN A 674 10.04 15.04 -36.42
N MET A 675 10.71 14.55 -35.37
CA MET A 675 10.98 13.13 -35.21
C MET A 675 9.66 12.33 -35.14
N PRO A 676 9.52 11.24 -35.92
CA PRO A 676 8.27 10.48 -35.99
C PRO A 676 7.95 9.75 -34.69
N VAL A 677 8.97 9.27 -33.98
CA VAL A 677 8.87 8.57 -32.69
C VAL A 677 9.98 9.11 -31.78
N ALA A 678 9.61 9.52 -30.57
CA ALA A 678 10.58 9.94 -29.57
C ALA A 678 11.39 8.73 -29.06
N PRO A 679 12.71 8.86 -28.89
CA PRO A 679 13.52 7.78 -28.32
C PRO A 679 13.24 7.59 -26.83
N ASP A 680 13.66 6.44 -26.29
CA ASP A 680 13.55 6.17 -24.86
C ASP A 680 14.58 7.00 -24.08
N LEU A 681 15.83 6.97 -24.53
CA LEU A 681 16.95 7.72 -23.96
C LEU A 681 17.52 8.68 -24.99
N PHE A 682 17.68 9.95 -24.62
CA PHE A 682 18.43 10.93 -25.40
C PHE A 682 19.59 11.47 -24.55
N PHE A 683 20.82 11.16 -24.95
CA PHE A 683 22.03 11.63 -24.30
C PHE A 683 22.68 12.69 -25.19
N VAL A 684 22.85 13.91 -24.67
CA VAL A 684 23.44 15.03 -25.41
C VAL A 684 24.58 15.67 -24.62
N ASN A 685 25.75 15.65 -25.24
CA ASN A 685 26.91 16.39 -24.82
C ASN A 685 27.25 17.43 -25.91
N CYS A 686 26.88 18.68 -25.68
CA CYS A 686 27.01 19.76 -26.67
C CYS A 686 27.89 20.93 -26.21
N CYS A 687 28.63 20.77 -25.12
CA CYS A 687 29.34 21.87 -24.44
C CYS A 687 30.83 21.56 -24.21
N HIS A 688 31.52 20.99 -25.20
CA HIS A 688 32.95 20.71 -25.08
C HIS A 688 33.80 21.99 -25.05
N VAL A 689 34.83 22.03 -24.21
CA VAL A 689 35.80 23.14 -24.19
C VAL A 689 36.78 22.98 -25.35
N GLY A 690 36.45 23.56 -26.51
CA GLY A 690 37.40 23.77 -27.59
C GLY A 690 38.19 25.07 -27.40
N GLU A 691 39.39 25.17 -27.98
CA GLU A 691 40.14 26.43 -28.06
C GLU A 691 39.46 27.42 -29.01
N VAL A 692 38.40 28.06 -28.55
CA VAL A 692 37.70 29.17 -29.20
C VAL A 692 38.24 30.49 -28.59
N ASP A 693 38.13 31.60 -29.32
CA ASP A 693 38.54 32.93 -28.84
C ASP A 693 37.93 33.24 -27.46
N ALA A 694 38.78 33.67 -26.51
CA ALA A 694 38.44 33.77 -25.08
C ALA A 694 37.25 34.71 -24.81
N ASP A 695 37.13 35.78 -25.61
CA ASP A 695 36.04 36.76 -25.49
C ASP A 695 34.70 36.21 -26.00
N ARG A 696 34.74 35.36 -27.05
CA ARG A 696 33.54 34.70 -27.61
C ARG A 696 33.09 33.55 -26.72
N GLU A 697 34.01 32.78 -26.13
CA GLU A 697 33.68 31.76 -25.12
C GLU A 697 33.07 32.35 -23.85
N ALA A 698 33.58 33.49 -23.36
CA ALA A 698 33.03 34.13 -22.17
C ALA A 698 31.56 34.61 -22.37
N ALA A 699 31.21 35.04 -23.59
CA ALA A 699 29.86 35.44 -23.97
C ALA A 699 28.92 34.23 -24.16
N LEU A 700 29.41 33.16 -24.80
CA LEU A 700 28.65 31.92 -25.05
C LEU A 700 28.43 31.12 -23.76
N ALA A 701 29.43 31.04 -22.89
CA ALA A 701 29.36 30.33 -21.61
C ALA A 701 28.23 30.86 -20.71
N ALA A 702 27.89 32.15 -20.81
CA ALA A 702 26.80 32.77 -20.04
C ALA A 702 25.39 32.28 -20.43
N ARG A 703 25.23 31.72 -21.64
CA ARG A 703 23.90 31.43 -22.25
C ARG A 703 23.67 29.96 -22.59
N ARG A 704 24.72 29.12 -22.61
CA ARG A 704 24.63 27.64 -22.78
C ARG A 704 23.62 26.92 -21.84
N PRO A 705 23.40 27.35 -20.59
CA PRO A 705 22.37 26.77 -19.72
C PRO A 705 20.94 26.92 -20.26
N GLU A 706 20.66 28.00 -20.99
CA GLU A 706 19.34 28.23 -21.61
C GLU A 706 19.15 27.32 -22.83
N LEU A 707 20.23 27.03 -23.58
CA LEU A 707 20.23 26.05 -24.67
C LEU A 707 19.96 24.63 -24.18
N ALA A 708 20.71 24.14 -23.20
CA ALA A 708 20.54 22.78 -22.67
C ALA A 708 19.13 22.60 -22.07
N ALA A 709 18.63 23.61 -21.35
CA ALA A 709 17.26 23.61 -20.86
C ALA A 709 16.25 23.57 -22.03
N SER A 710 16.43 24.36 -23.08
CA SER A 710 15.50 24.38 -24.23
C SER A 710 15.45 23.05 -25.01
N ILE A 711 16.60 22.40 -25.23
CA ILE A 711 16.68 21.08 -25.89
C ILE A 711 16.07 20.00 -24.99
N ALA A 712 16.44 19.97 -23.71
CA ALA A 712 15.91 18.97 -22.77
C ALA A 712 14.39 19.12 -22.59
N VAL A 713 13.88 20.35 -22.43
CA VAL A 713 12.43 20.64 -22.35
C VAL A 713 11.72 20.16 -23.60
N GLN A 714 12.26 20.41 -24.80
CA GLN A 714 11.63 19.97 -26.04
C GLN A 714 11.60 18.44 -26.16
N LEU A 715 12.71 17.75 -25.85
CA LEU A 715 12.77 16.28 -25.87
C LEU A 715 11.78 15.66 -24.87
N ILE A 716 11.65 16.25 -23.68
CA ILE A 716 10.67 15.81 -22.67
C ILE A 716 9.24 16.04 -23.17
N ARG A 717 8.94 17.19 -23.80
CA ARG A 717 7.62 17.48 -24.42
C ARG A 717 7.28 16.49 -25.53
N MET A 718 8.27 16.05 -26.30
CA MET A 718 8.11 15.01 -27.32
C MET A 718 7.84 13.62 -26.72
N GLY A 719 8.06 13.45 -25.42
CA GLY A 719 7.82 12.20 -24.70
C GLY A 719 9.05 11.30 -24.57
N VAL A 720 10.27 11.84 -24.64
CA VAL A 720 11.48 11.09 -24.29
C VAL A 720 11.46 10.71 -22.82
N ARG A 721 11.71 9.44 -22.48
CA ARG A 721 11.61 8.92 -21.11
C ARG A 721 12.77 9.35 -20.21
N GLY A 722 13.99 9.39 -20.77
CA GLY A 722 15.17 9.90 -20.08
C GLY A 722 16.01 10.81 -20.98
N VAL A 723 16.39 11.98 -20.46
CA VAL A 723 17.28 12.93 -21.13
C VAL A 723 18.48 13.19 -20.23
N VAL A 724 19.68 13.03 -20.78
CA VAL A 724 20.92 13.40 -20.09
C VAL A 724 21.57 14.51 -20.90
N ALA A 725 21.69 15.71 -20.32
CA ALA A 725 22.22 16.88 -21.02
C ALA A 725 23.30 17.59 -20.19
N ALA A 726 24.38 18.00 -20.83
CA ALA A 726 25.38 18.89 -20.22
C ALA A 726 24.87 20.35 -20.24
N GLY A 727 24.61 20.91 -19.06
CA GLY A 727 24.05 22.26 -18.89
C GLY A 727 25.02 23.41 -19.12
N TRP A 728 26.33 23.15 -19.14
CA TRP A 728 27.39 24.14 -19.40
C TRP A 728 28.66 23.43 -19.87
N SER A 729 29.76 24.19 -20.02
CA SER A 729 31.03 23.65 -20.54
C SER A 729 31.58 22.50 -19.72
N VAL A 730 31.95 21.41 -20.39
CA VAL A 730 32.49 20.19 -19.77
C VAL A 730 33.89 19.87 -20.27
N ASN A 731 34.68 19.25 -19.40
CA ASN A 731 35.97 18.68 -19.74
C ASN A 731 35.78 17.35 -20.50
N ASP A 732 36.38 17.23 -21.69
CA ASP A 732 36.28 16.05 -22.56
C ASP A 732 36.55 14.71 -21.86
N ARG A 733 37.57 14.65 -21.00
CA ARG A 733 37.94 13.42 -20.28
C ARG A 733 36.91 13.05 -19.23
N LEU A 734 36.44 14.03 -18.45
CA LEU A 734 35.43 13.82 -17.42
C LEU A 734 34.07 13.50 -18.06
N ALA A 735 33.79 14.10 -19.21
CA ALA A 735 32.57 13.87 -19.95
C ALA A 735 32.48 12.45 -20.52
N ARG A 736 33.57 11.97 -21.14
CA ARG A 736 33.72 10.57 -21.54
C ARG A 736 33.60 9.61 -20.35
N THR A 737 34.16 9.96 -19.20
CA THR A 737 34.02 9.16 -17.97
C THR A 737 32.55 9.07 -17.53
N PHE A 738 31.85 10.20 -17.50
CA PHE A 738 30.45 10.24 -17.13
C PHE A 738 29.61 9.38 -18.08
N ALA A 739 29.74 9.57 -19.39
CA ALA A 739 28.99 8.84 -20.41
C ALA A 739 29.21 7.32 -20.30
N THR A 740 30.47 6.88 -20.23
CA THR A 740 30.81 5.45 -20.16
C THR A 740 30.31 4.79 -18.88
N GLN A 741 30.47 5.42 -17.72
CA GLN A 741 29.99 4.90 -16.44
C GLN A 741 28.45 4.85 -16.40
N PHE A 742 27.78 5.88 -16.92
CA PHE A 742 26.33 5.89 -17.04
C PHE A 742 25.83 4.72 -17.90
N TYR A 743 26.37 4.52 -19.10
CA TYR A 743 25.95 3.43 -19.98
C TYR A 743 26.30 2.05 -19.41
N GLN A 744 27.45 1.87 -18.76
CA GLN A 744 27.82 0.62 -18.11
C GLN A 744 26.78 0.21 -17.04
N GLY A 745 26.41 1.14 -16.15
CA GLY A 745 25.38 0.91 -15.15
C GLY A 745 24.01 0.66 -15.76
N PHE A 746 23.58 1.56 -16.65
CA PHE A 746 22.23 1.54 -17.21
C PHE A 746 21.97 0.32 -18.12
N LEU A 747 22.95 -0.10 -18.93
CA LEU A 747 22.86 -1.32 -19.74
C LEU A 747 22.92 -2.59 -18.89
N SER A 748 23.58 -2.54 -17.72
CA SER A 748 23.56 -3.61 -16.70
C SER A 748 22.25 -3.63 -15.89
N LYS A 749 21.19 -3.02 -16.42
CA LYS A 749 19.85 -2.92 -15.84
C LYS A 749 19.80 -2.12 -14.54
N GLN A 750 20.79 -1.29 -14.21
CA GLN A 750 20.72 -0.39 -13.05
C GLN A 750 19.62 0.67 -13.26
N GLU A 751 19.02 1.15 -12.17
CA GLU A 751 18.09 2.29 -12.18
C GLU A 751 18.77 3.53 -12.75
N PHE A 752 18.06 4.29 -13.59
CA PHE A 752 18.54 5.51 -14.22
C PHE A 752 19.19 6.47 -13.21
N GLY A 753 18.52 6.75 -12.09
CA GLY A 753 19.01 7.65 -11.05
C GLY A 753 20.26 7.16 -10.34
N ARG A 754 20.42 5.83 -10.16
CA ARG A 754 21.63 5.24 -9.60
C ARG A 754 22.78 5.26 -10.60
N ALA A 755 22.51 4.98 -11.88
CA ALA A 755 23.50 5.10 -12.96
C ALA A 755 24.01 6.55 -13.10
N VAL A 756 23.13 7.54 -12.99
CA VAL A 756 23.49 8.97 -12.95
C VAL A 756 24.38 9.28 -11.75
N ARG A 757 24.01 8.83 -10.55
CA ARG A 757 24.82 9.05 -9.34
C ARG A 757 26.22 8.44 -9.49
N THR A 758 26.31 7.18 -9.92
CA THR A 758 27.59 6.50 -10.13
C THR A 758 28.45 7.22 -11.16
N ALA A 759 27.86 7.72 -12.25
CA ALA A 759 28.56 8.51 -13.25
C ALA A 759 29.07 9.86 -12.70
N ARG A 760 28.26 10.58 -11.91
CA ARG A 760 28.68 11.82 -11.22
C ARG A 760 29.83 11.56 -10.26
N GLU A 761 29.71 10.53 -9.45
CA GLU A 761 30.73 10.14 -8.47
C GLU A 761 32.06 9.78 -9.15
N ALA A 762 32.02 9.03 -10.25
CA ALA A 762 33.22 8.69 -11.01
C ALA A 762 33.90 9.93 -11.61
N ALA A 763 33.13 10.89 -12.15
CA ALA A 763 33.67 12.15 -12.65
C ALA A 763 34.23 13.03 -11.50
N TYR A 764 33.51 13.13 -10.38
CA TYR A 764 33.93 13.88 -9.20
C TYR A 764 35.24 13.35 -8.61
N ARG A 765 35.37 12.03 -8.44
CA ARG A 765 36.58 11.39 -7.90
C ARG A 765 37.82 11.62 -8.77
N GLN A 766 37.66 11.77 -10.10
CA GLN A 766 38.78 12.11 -10.99
C GLN A 766 39.24 13.56 -10.84
N SER A 767 38.30 14.50 -10.67
CA SER A 767 38.64 15.91 -10.45
C SER A 767 37.56 16.61 -9.62
N PRO A 768 37.71 16.67 -8.27
CA PRO A 768 36.73 17.32 -7.40
C PRO A 768 36.57 18.83 -7.66
N ALA A 769 37.61 19.45 -8.23
CA ALA A 769 37.69 20.87 -8.54
C ALA A 769 36.99 21.27 -9.84
N ASP A 770 36.68 20.31 -10.72
CA ASP A 770 36.07 20.60 -12.03
C ASP A 770 34.55 20.46 -11.93
N PRO A 771 33.74 21.47 -12.30
CA PRO A 771 32.27 21.41 -12.17
C PRO A 771 31.59 20.48 -13.20
N THR A 772 32.34 19.77 -14.06
CA THR A 772 31.80 18.85 -15.08
C THR A 772 30.85 17.81 -14.51
N TRP A 773 31.11 17.26 -13.31
CA TRP A 773 30.22 16.28 -12.67
C TRP A 773 28.83 16.87 -12.37
N GLY A 774 28.76 18.17 -12.05
CA GLY A 774 27.52 18.89 -11.77
C GLY A 774 26.82 19.37 -13.04
N ALA A 775 27.51 19.40 -14.18
CA ALA A 775 26.97 19.87 -15.47
C ALA A 775 25.85 18.98 -15.99
N TYR A 776 25.84 17.71 -15.63
CA TYR A 776 24.88 16.73 -16.14
C TYR A 776 23.50 16.88 -15.51
N GLN A 777 22.63 17.58 -16.23
CA GLN A 777 21.20 17.73 -15.93
C GLN A 777 20.47 16.49 -16.46
N CYS A 778 20.13 15.58 -15.56
CA CYS A 778 19.53 14.30 -15.91
C CYS A 778 18.04 14.33 -15.60
N TYR A 779 17.21 14.29 -16.65
CA TYR A 779 15.75 14.28 -16.57
C TYR A 779 15.21 12.88 -16.81
N GLY A 780 14.28 12.43 -15.99
CA GLY A 780 13.61 11.15 -16.19
C GLY A 780 13.05 10.59 -14.89
N GLU A 781 12.57 9.35 -14.99
CA GLU A 781 12.14 8.58 -13.83
C GLU A 781 13.37 7.94 -13.16
N PRO A 782 13.59 8.14 -11.85
CA PRO A 782 14.80 7.64 -11.21
C PRO A 782 14.96 6.12 -11.26
N ASP A 783 13.86 5.37 -11.15
CA ASP A 783 13.92 3.90 -11.10
C ASP A 783 13.69 3.25 -12.47
N TRP A 784 13.65 4.06 -13.53
CA TRP A 784 13.53 3.54 -14.89
C TRP A 784 14.73 2.67 -15.28
N ARG A 785 14.43 1.57 -15.98
CA ARG A 785 15.38 0.58 -16.50
C ARG A 785 15.04 0.26 -17.95
N LEU A 786 16.04 -0.06 -18.78
CA LEU A 786 15.84 -0.45 -20.19
C LEU A 786 15.11 -1.79 -20.36
N SER A 787 15.01 -2.60 -19.32
CA SER A 787 14.31 -3.89 -19.30
C SER A 787 13.60 -4.09 -17.96
N ALA A 788 12.43 -4.73 -17.97
CA ALA A 788 11.61 -4.99 -16.78
C ALA A 788 12.24 -6.01 -15.79
N ALA A 789 13.31 -6.70 -16.19
CA ALA A 789 14.02 -7.61 -15.30
C ALA A 789 14.94 -6.81 -14.35
N PRO A 790 14.87 -7.01 -13.02
CA PRO A 790 15.79 -6.37 -12.10
C PRO A 790 17.24 -6.76 -12.40
N ALA A 791 18.17 -5.86 -12.07
CA ALA A 791 19.60 -6.17 -12.07
C ALA A 791 19.90 -7.30 -11.08
N GLU A 792 20.89 -8.13 -11.40
CA GLU A 792 21.42 -9.14 -10.48
C GLU A 792 22.08 -8.44 -9.29
N GLY A 793 21.59 -8.75 -8.08
CA GLY A 793 22.23 -8.37 -6.81
C GLY A 793 22.20 -6.87 -6.47
N ARG A 794 21.42 -6.49 -5.44
CA ARG A 794 21.72 -5.26 -4.69
C ARG A 794 23.04 -5.48 -3.94
N ASN A 795 24.17 -5.19 -4.60
CA ASN A 795 25.47 -5.04 -3.92
C ASN A 795 25.48 -3.68 -3.22
N ASP A 796 24.68 -3.55 -2.17
CA ASP A 796 24.83 -2.47 -1.21
C ASP A 796 25.85 -2.97 -0.16
N GLU A 797 26.90 -2.18 0.09
CA GLU A 797 27.92 -2.47 1.09
C GLU A 797 27.25 -2.78 2.44
N PRO A 798 27.68 -3.81 3.20
CA PRO A 798 26.99 -4.23 4.40
C PRO A 798 26.91 -3.08 5.41
N PRO A 799 25.72 -2.80 5.98
CA PRO A 799 25.55 -1.69 6.90
C PRO A 799 26.44 -1.86 8.13
N THR A 800 27.03 -0.77 8.58
CA THR A 800 27.80 -0.72 9.82
C THR A 800 26.84 -0.65 11.01
N PHE A 801 26.85 -1.65 11.88
CA PHE A 801 25.94 -1.72 13.03
C PHE A 801 26.48 -0.99 14.27
N ALA A 802 25.66 -0.14 14.88
CA ALA A 802 25.96 0.53 16.14
C ALA A 802 25.59 -0.34 17.36
N ALA A 803 24.56 -1.20 17.23
CA ALA A 803 24.09 -2.04 18.32
C ALA A 803 23.65 -3.44 17.84
N PRO A 804 23.74 -4.47 18.70
CA PRO A 804 23.25 -5.82 18.40
C PRO A 804 21.79 -5.88 17.97
N ALA A 805 20.94 -4.97 18.48
CA ALA A 805 19.54 -4.88 18.07
C ALA A 805 19.35 -4.52 16.58
N GLU A 806 20.27 -3.73 16.00
CA GLU A 806 20.24 -3.40 14.56
C GLU A 806 20.57 -4.63 13.71
N ALA A 807 21.62 -5.36 14.09
CA ALA A 807 21.99 -6.62 13.43
C ALA A 807 20.86 -7.65 13.53
N LEU A 808 20.25 -7.80 14.72
CA LEU A 808 19.12 -8.70 14.93
C LEU A 808 17.95 -8.37 14.00
N THR A 809 17.59 -7.10 13.88
CA THR A 809 16.49 -6.65 13.01
C THR A 809 16.75 -6.97 11.54
N GLU A 810 17.98 -6.78 11.06
CA GLU A 810 18.34 -7.11 9.68
C GLU A 810 18.41 -8.62 9.42
N ILE A 811 18.84 -9.43 10.39
CA ILE A 811 18.80 -10.89 10.31
C ILE A 811 17.35 -11.40 10.27
N GLU A 812 16.48 -10.87 11.16
CA GLU A 812 15.05 -11.18 11.16
C GLU A 812 14.40 -10.78 9.84
N ARG A 813 14.75 -9.60 9.29
CA ARG A 813 14.29 -9.18 7.96
C ARG A 813 14.66 -10.19 6.87
N ILE A 814 15.90 -10.70 6.85
CA ILE A 814 16.31 -11.72 5.88
C ILE A 814 15.48 -13.00 6.04
N ARG A 815 15.22 -13.43 7.28
CA ARG A 815 14.35 -14.58 7.58
C ARG A 815 12.93 -14.37 7.04
N GLU A 816 12.36 -13.19 7.23
CA GLU A 816 11.02 -12.85 6.73
C GLU A 816 10.98 -12.75 5.20
N ASP A 817 12.02 -12.17 4.58
CA ASP A 817 12.13 -12.05 3.12
C ASP A 817 12.22 -13.44 2.45
N ALA A 818 12.84 -14.43 3.11
CA ALA A 818 12.89 -15.81 2.64
C ALA A 818 11.50 -16.47 2.49
N GLN A 819 10.45 -15.93 3.11
CA GLN A 819 9.08 -16.47 3.01
C GLN A 819 8.39 -16.14 1.69
N THR A 820 8.83 -15.09 0.97
CA THR A 820 8.08 -14.53 -0.18
C THR A 820 8.86 -14.54 -1.49
N LEU A 821 10.14 -14.91 -1.45
CA LEU A 821 11.06 -14.82 -2.60
C LEU A 821 11.34 -16.17 -3.28
N GLY A 822 11.53 -16.09 -4.60
CA GLY A 822 11.89 -17.23 -5.46
C GLY A 822 13.35 -17.68 -5.28
N GLU A 823 13.71 -18.81 -5.89
CA GLU A 823 14.99 -19.48 -5.61
C GLU A 823 16.25 -18.66 -5.90
N ARG A 824 16.27 -17.90 -7.00
CA ARG A 824 17.44 -17.07 -7.36
C ARG A 824 17.74 -16.00 -6.33
N ASP A 825 16.70 -15.41 -5.75
CA ASP A 825 16.82 -14.36 -4.74
C ASP A 825 17.31 -14.91 -3.38
N ARG A 826 17.11 -16.21 -3.12
CA ARG A 826 17.57 -16.87 -1.88
C ARG A 826 19.09 -16.94 -1.79
N GLY A 827 19.78 -17.16 -2.93
CA GLY A 827 21.24 -17.13 -2.98
C GLY A 827 21.80 -15.77 -2.54
N ALA A 828 21.19 -14.68 -3.03
CA ALA A 828 21.56 -13.32 -2.64
C ALA A 828 21.26 -13.03 -1.16
N LEU A 829 20.12 -13.51 -0.64
CA LEU A 829 19.80 -13.39 0.79
C LEU A 829 20.80 -14.13 1.68
N LYS A 830 21.21 -15.34 1.28
CA LYS A 830 22.25 -16.09 2.01
C LYS A 830 23.57 -15.34 2.00
N GLN A 831 24.02 -14.84 0.84
CA GLN A 831 25.24 -14.05 0.75
C GLN A 831 25.17 -12.80 1.63
N ARG A 832 24.02 -12.13 1.69
CA ARG A 832 23.81 -10.98 2.58
C ARG A 832 23.88 -11.37 4.05
N LEU A 833 23.31 -12.52 4.45
CA LEU A 833 23.41 -13.03 5.81
C LEU A 833 24.86 -13.40 6.17
N ASP A 834 25.58 -14.04 5.24
CA ASP A 834 27.00 -14.34 5.38
C ASP A 834 27.82 -13.04 5.53
N ALA A 835 27.54 -12.00 4.75
CA ALA A 835 28.21 -10.70 4.84
C ALA A 835 27.94 -9.99 6.18
N ILE A 836 26.70 -10.02 6.68
CA ILE A 836 26.36 -9.48 8.01
C ILE A 836 27.15 -10.23 9.09
N ARG A 837 27.13 -11.57 9.05
CA ARG A 837 27.74 -12.40 10.09
C ARG A 837 29.26 -12.33 10.06
N ASN A 838 29.87 -12.50 8.88
CA ASN A 838 31.31 -12.64 8.73
C ASN A 838 32.00 -11.29 8.59
N ASP A 839 31.48 -10.40 7.73
CA ASP A 839 32.18 -9.17 7.37
C ASP A 839 31.81 -8.03 8.33
N ALA A 840 30.52 -7.85 8.63
CA ALA A 840 30.08 -6.75 9.49
C ALA A 840 30.28 -7.01 10.99
N ILE A 841 30.20 -8.29 11.42
CA ILE A 841 30.30 -8.68 12.85
C ILE A 841 31.61 -9.40 13.16
N ALA A 842 31.97 -10.48 12.46
CA ALA A 842 33.13 -11.30 12.84
C ALA A 842 34.48 -10.65 12.55
N ALA A 843 34.60 -9.95 11.41
CA ALA A 843 35.82 -9.28 10.99
C ALA A 843 36.16 -8.06 11.88
N ASP A 844 35.14 -7.37 12.40
CA ASP A 844 35.29 -6.24 13.32
C ASP A 844 35.59 -6.73 14.75
N GLU A 845 36.76 -6.37 15.28
CA GLU A 845 37.23 -6.82 16.60
C GLU A 845 36.28 -6.39 17.74
N ALA A 846 35.66 -5.22 17.65
CA ALA A 846 34.75 -4.70 18.67
C ALA A 846 33.38 -5.40 18.63
N ARG A 847 32.93 -5.84 17.45
CA ARG A 847 31.64 -6.53 17.27
C ARG A 847 31.73 -8.05 17.33
N ARG A 848 32.90 -8.65 17.12
CA ARG A 848 33.13 -10.10 17.20
C ARG A 848 32.50 -10.77 18.44
N PRO A 849 32.54 -10.17 19.66
CA PRO A 849 31.87 -10.75 20.84
C PRO A 849 30.35 -10.90 20.71
N TRP A 850 29.70 -10.25 19.74
CA TRP A 850 28.26 -10.38 19.51
C TRP A 850 27.88 -11.79 19.04
N LEU A 851 28.80 -12.51 18.38
CA LEU A 851 28.63 -13.92 18.02
C LEU A 851 28.71 -14.87 19.23
N ALA A 852 28.98 -14.37 20.43
CA ALA A 852 28.83 -15.12 21.68
C ALA A 852 27.48 -14.85 22.38
N ARG A 853 26.59 -14.03 21.80
CA ARG A 853 25.25 -13.76 22.35
C ARG A 853 24.23 -14.71 21.73
N ALA A 854 23.51 -15.44 22.57
CA ALA A 854 22.55 -16.44 22.12
C ALA A 854 21.47 -15.87 21.18
N GLU A 855 20.97 -14.66 21.46
CA GLU A 855 19.96 -13.97 20.62
C GLU A 855 20.40 -13.74 19.16
N ILE A 856 21.66 -13.34 18.92
CA ILE A 856 22.18 -13.10 17.56
C ILE A 856 22.36 -14.41 16.83
N VAL A 857 23.00 -15.39 17.48
CA VAL A 857 23.32 -16.67 16.84
C VAL A 857 22.06 -17.50 16.63
N SER A 858 21.08 -17.44 17.55
CA SER A 858 19.75 -18.06 17.35
C SER A 858 19.00 -17.43 16.17
N ALA A 859 19.05 -16.10 16.01
CA ALA A 859 18.45 -15.44 14.87
C ALA A 859 19.13 -15.83 13.54
N CYS A 860 20.48 -15.92 13.52
CA CYS A 860 21.21 -16.46 12.37
C CYS A 860 20.79 -17.90 12.07
N ALA A 861 20.69 -18.75 13.09
CA ALA A 861 20.27 -20.14 12.93
C ALA A 861 18.89 -20.24 12.28
N GLN A 862 17.93 -19.45 12.75
CA GLN A 862 16.58 -19.37 12.19
C GLN A 862 16.61 -18.90 10.73
N ALA A 863 17.36 -17.85 10.41
CA ALA A 863 17.48 -17.35 9.04
C ALA A 863 18.15 -18.37 8.09
N TYR A 864 19.25 -19.01 8.51
CA TYR A 864 19.88 -20.09 7.74
C TYR A 864 18.96 -21.29 7.54
N ALA A 865 18.17 -21.66 8.57
CA ALA A 865 17.22 -22.75 8.48
C ALA A 865 16.16 -22.45 7.40
N GLU A 866 15.53 -21.27 7.46
CA GLU A 866 14.55 -20.85 6.47
C GLU A 866 15.18 -20.77 5.06
N LEU A 867 16.43 -20.32 4.92
CA LEU A 867 17.17 -20.32 3.64
C LEU A 867 17.62 -21.71 3.16
N GLY A 868 17.41 -22.78 3.94
CA GLY A 868 17.78 -24.15 3.60
C GLY A 868 19.22 -24.56 3.93
N ALA A 869 20.01 -23.67 4.53
CA ALA A 869 21.38 -23.92 4.98
C ALA A 869 21.42 -24.66 6.34
N ILE A 870 20.91 -25.90 6.34
CA ILE A 870 20.66 -26.69 7.56
C ILE A 870 21.91 -26.90 8.42
N ASP A 871 23.07 -27.19 7.81
CA ASP A 871 24.30 -27.43 8.56
C ASP A 871 24.75 -26.20 9.37
N GLN A 872 24.67 -25.02 8.73
CA GLN A 872 25.01 -23.78 9.39
C GLN A 872 24.01 -23.44 10.51
N ALA A 873 22.72 -23.68 10.27
CA ALA A 873 21.68 -23.49 11.28
C ALA A 873 21.89 -24.38 12.51
N ILE A 874 22.23 -25.65 12.33
CA ILE A 874 22.53 -26.59 13.44
C ILE A 874 23.72 -26.08 14.26
N ALA A 875 24.81 -25.70 13.61
CA ALA A 875 26.00 -25.19 14.29
C ALA A 875 25.71 -23.92 15.09
N ASP A 876 24.90 -23.00 14.53
CA ASP A 876 24.51 -21.77 15.19
C ASP A 876 23.57 -22.04 16.38
N TYR A 877 22.59 -22.94 16.26
CA TYR A 877 21.77 -23.34 17.42
C TYR A 877 22.60 -23.98 18.54
N GLU A 878 23.55 -24.85 18.21
CA GLU A 878 24.45 -25.44 19.19
C GLU A 878 25.31 -24.38 19.88
N CYS A 879 25.80 -23.39 19.13
CA CYS A 879 26.52 -22.25 19.68
C CYS A 879 25.64 -21.41 20.61
N ALA A 880 24.40 -21.12 20.21
CA ALA A 880 23.44 -20.36 21.03
C ALA A 880 23.12 -21.07 22.36
N LEU A 881 22.96 -22.40 22.34
CA LEU A 881 22.69 -23.20 23.55
C LEU A 881 23.88 -23.29 24.51
N ASN A 882 25.10 -23.17 24.00
CA ASN A 882 26.33 -23.20 24.79
C ASN A 882 26.87 -21.79 25.12
N ALA A 883 26.13 -20.73 24.80
CA ALA A 883 26.55 -19.36 25.05
C ALA A 883 26.52 -19.02 26.54
N ASN A 884 27.61 -18.43 27.06
CA ASN A 884 27.71 -18.02 28.48
C ASN A 884 26.66 -16.96 28.88
N ARG A 885 26.24 -16.11 27.93
CA ARG A 885 25.09 -15.20 28.10
C ARG A 885 23.85 -15.89 27.56
N GLY A 886 23.21 -16.69 28.41
CA GLY A 886 22.06 -17.52 28.06
C GLY A 886 20.77 -16.71 27.85
N SER A 887 20.41 -16.48 26.59
CA SER A 887 19.08 -16.01 26.17
C SER A 887 18.43 -16.94 25.14
N ALA A 888 19.00 -18.14 24.92
CA ALA A 888 18.45 -19.14 24.00
C ALA A 888 17.06 -19.58 24.45
N ALA A 889 16.11 -19.58 23.52
CA ALA A 889 14.73 -19.96 23.80
C ALA A 889 14.59 -21.49 23.88
N VAL A 890 13.60 -22.00 24.61
CA VAL A 890 13.26 -23.45 24.58
C VAL A 890 12.94 -23.90 23.15
N ARG A 891 12.36 -23.00 22.34
CA ARG A 891 12.11 -23.21 20.92
C ARG A 891 13.38 -23.51 20.13
N ASP A 892 14.54 -22.99 20.52
CA ASP A 892 15.81 -23.24 19.83
C ASP A 892 16.23 -24.72 19.95
N ILE A 893 15.95 -25.33 21.10
CA ILE A 893 16.17 -26.78 21.31
C ILE A 893 15.20 -27.60 20.45
N GLU A 894 13.93 -27.16 20.38
CA GLU A 894 12.90 -27.80 19.56
C GLU A 894 13.28 -27.78 18.07
N GLN A 895 13.72 -26.62 17.55
CA GLN A 895 14.17 -26.47 16.16
C GLN A 895 15.47 -27.21 15.87
N LEU A 896 16.44 -27.21 16.79
CA LEU A 896 17.68 -27.99 16.65
C LEU A 896 17.38 -29.49 16.51
N ALA A 897 16.47 -30.03 17.33
CA ALA A 897 16.05 -31.42 17.25
C ALA A 897 15.37 -31.75 15.91
N ASP A 898 14.49 -30.86 15.43
CA ASP A 898 13.86 -31.00 14.11
C ASP A 898 14.90 -31.05 12.98
N LEU A 899 15.79 -30.06 12.93
CA LEU A 899 16.82 -29.93 11.89
C LEU A 899 17.82 -31.09 11.87
N ARG A 900 18.26 -31.57 13.05
CA ARG A 900 19.10 -32.78 13.14
C ARG A 900 18.40 -34.00 12.56
N GLY A 901 17.11 -34.17 12.83
CA GLY A 901 16.29 -35.23 12.24
C GLY A 901 16.23 -35.14 10.72
N ARG A 902 16.03 -33.93 10.17
CA ARG A 902 16.02 -33.70 8.71
C ARG A 902 17.37 -34.00 8.06
N LYS A 903 18.46 -33.52 8.66
CA LYS A 903 19.83 -33.78 8.21
C LYS A 903 20.14 -35.28 8.18
N ALA A 904 19.71 -36.02 9.21
CA ALA A 904 19.91 -37.45 9.30
C ALA A 904 19.24 -38.21 8.13
N VAL A 905 17.99 -37.88 7.78
CA VAL A 905 17.29 -38.48 6.64
C VAL A 905 17.98 -38.16 5.32
N ARG A 906 18.39 -36.90 5.10
CA ARG A 906 19.12 -36.50 3.89
C ARG A 906 20.44 -37.25 3.73
N ALA A 907 21.19 -37.42 4.83
CA ALA A 907 22.44 -38.18 4.82
C ALA A 907 22.23 -39.67 4.50
N ALA A 908 21.14 -40.28 4.98
CA ALA A 908 20.79 -41.65 4.65
C ALA A 908 20.41 -41.80 3.16
N ALA A 909 19.65 -40.84 2.60
CA ALA A 909 19.23 -40.86 1.20
C ALA A 909 20.38 -40.60 0.21
N ALA A 910 21.41 -39.84 0.60
CA ALA A 910 22.57 -39.53 -0.23
C ALA A 910 23.63 -40.65 -0.29
N SER A 911 23.45 -41.75 0.46
CA SER A 911 24.36 -42.88 0.40
C SER A 911 24.13 -43.69 -0.87
N ASP A 912 25.11 -43.73 -1.76
CA ASP A 912 25.16 -44.72 -2.82
C ASP A 912 25.10 -46.11 -2.17
N GLY A 913 24.20 -46.98 -2.64
CA GLY A 913 23.86 -48.28 -2.01
C GLY A 913 25.02 -49.28 -1.83
N THR A 914 26.26 -48.88 -2.08
CA THR A 914 27.51 -49.59 -1.85
C THR A 914 27.96 -49.62 -0.37
N ALA A 915 27.38 -48.77 0.50
CA ALA A 915 27.80 -48.64 1.91
C ALA A 915 27.07 -49.55 2.93
N GLY A 916 26.14 -50.42 2.48
CA GLY A 916 25.31 -51.25 3.36
C GLY A 916 24.39 -50.43 4.30
N ASP A 917 23.81 -51.05 5.33
CA ASP A 917 22.84 -50.41 6.26
C ASP A 917 23.47 -49.40 7.25
N GLY A 918 24.78 -49.14 7.15
CA GLY A 918 25.53 -48.28 8.08
C GLY A 918 25.00 -46.84 8.17
N PRO A 919 24.82 -46.12 7.04
CA PRO A 919 24.30 -44.75 7.02
C PRO A 919 22.86 -44.63 7.56
N ALA A 920 21.98 -45.57 7.20
CA ALA A 920 20.62 -45.62 7.73
C ALA A 920 20.60 -45.83 9.25
N ARG A 921 21.46 -46.72 9.77
CA ARG A 921 21.59 -46.97 11.22
C ARG A 921 22.12 -45.74 11.98
N ALA A 922 23.08 -45.01 11.39
CA ALA A 922 23.59 -43.76 11.96
C ALA A 922 22.50 -42.68 11.98
N ALA A 923 21.76 -42.51 10.89
CA ALA A 923 20.64 -41.58 10.82
C ALA A 923 19.53 -41.92 11.84
N ALA A 924 19.17 -43.20 11.99
CA ALA A 924 18.21 -43.65 12.99
C ALA A 924 18.66 -43.34 14.43
N LYS A 925 19.97 -43.41 14.72
CA LYS A 925 20.53 -43.03 16.03
C LYS A 925 20.32 -41.54 16.31
N GLU A 926 20.60 -40.67 15.34
CA GLU A 926 20.40 -39.23 15.46
C GLU A 926 18.93 -38.86 15.66
N ILE A 927 18.02 -39.48 14.91
CA ILE A 927 16.57 -39.27 15.06
C ILE A 927 16.09 -39.71 16.45
N ARG A 928 16.55 -40.85 16.95
CA ARG A 928 16.22 -41.30 18.32
C ARG A 928 16.75 -40.34 19.39
N ALA A 929 17.92 -39.75 19.18
CA ALA A 929 18.44 -38.72 20.08
C ALA A 929 17.55 -37.46 20.06
N ALA A 930 17.08 -37.02 18.89
CA ALA A 930 16.12 -35.93 18.75
C ALA A 930 14.79 -36.23 19.47
N ILE A 931 14.24 -37.44 19.30
CA ILE A 931 13.02 -37.89 20.02
C ILE A 931 13.23 -37.83 21.53
N GLN A 932 14.37 -38.29 22.04
CA GLN A 932 14.67 -38.25 23.47
C GLN A 932 14.76 -36.81 23.99
N ALA A 933 15.43 -35.91 23.26
CA ALA A 933 15.53 -34.51 23.63
C ALA A 933 14.13 -33.85 23.71
N LEU A 934 13.31 -34.02 22.67
CA LEU A 934 11.94 -33.51 22.64
C LEU A 934 11.05 -34.13 23.73
N SER A 935 11.21 -35.42 24.02
CA SER A 935 10.46 -36.10 25.09
C SER A 935 10.82 -35.56 26.48
N ARG A 936 12.08 -35.21 26.72
CA ARG A 936 12.48 -34.52 27.97
C ARG A 936 11.81 -33.16 28.08
N LEU A 937 11.79 -32.37 26.99
CA LEU A 937 11.08 -31.09 26.99
C LEU A 937 9.57 -31.25 27.22
N ALA A 938 8.95 -32.24 26.57
CA ALA A 938 7.54 -32.56 26.74
C ALA A 938 7.20 -32.98 28.19
N SER A 939 8.16 -33.58 28.91
CA SER A 939 8.01 -33.93 30.33
C SER A 939 8.08 -32.72 31.26
N LEU A 940 8.79 -31.65 30.87
CA LEU A 940 8.85 -30.38 31.61
C LEU A 940 7.61 -29.51 31.32
N GLY A 941 7.03 -29.63 30.14
CA GLY A 941 5.76 -29.01 29.79
C GLY A 941 5.18 -29.62 28.53
N SER A 942 3.92 -30.06 28.60
CA SER A 942 3.25 -30.71 27.47
C SER A 942 2.56 -29.67 26.59
N THR A 943 3.10 -29.44 25.40
CA THR A 943 2.53 -28.53 24.38
C THR A 943 2.23 -29.30 23.09
N ALA A 944 1.28 -28.80 22.29
CA ALA A 944 0.93 -29.40 21.01
C ALA A 944 2.15 -29.46 20.06
N GLU A 945 2.96 -28.40 20.02
CA GLU A 945 4.18 -28.33 19.20
C GLU A 945 5.20 -29.43 19.53
N ARG A 946 5.51 -29.64 20.83
CA ARG A 946 6.50 -30.65 21.24
C ARG A 946 6.08 -32.05 20.83
N HIS A 947 4.81 -32.41 21.06
CA HIS A 947 4.28 -33.71 20.66
C HIS A 947 4.16 -33.84 19.13
N GLY A 948 3.85 -32.75 18.43
CA GLY A 948 3.87 -32.69 16.97
C GLY A 948 5.26 -32.96 16.39
N LEU A 949 6.31 -32.35 16.97
CA LEU A 949 7.70 -32.60 16.58
C LEU A 949 8.17 -34.02 16.91
N ILE A 950 7.72 -34.60 18.04
CA ILE A 950 7.97 -36.02 18.35
C ILE A 950 7.32 -36.91 17.28
N GLY A 951 6.07 -36.62 16.88
CA GLY A 951 5.40 -37.31 15.78
C GLY A 951 6.17 -37.20 14.48
N ALA A 952 6.61 -35.99 14.11
CA ALA A 952 7.42 -35.74 12.90
C ALA A 952 8.76 -36.48 12.94
N ALA A 953 9.40 -36.60 14.10
CA ALA A 953 10.63 -37.36 14.26
C ALA A 953 10.41 -38.87 14.09
N TYR A 954 9.31 -39.43 14.60
CA TYR A 954 8.93 -40.82 14.32
C TYR A 954 8.58 -41.04 12.84
N ARG A 955 7.92 -40.08 12.19
CA ARG A 955 7.66 -40.12 10.73
C ARG A 955 8.97 -40.23 9.94
N ARG A 956 9.97 -39.43 10.30
CA ARG A 956 11.32 -39.51 9.71
C ARG A 956 12.01 -40.83 9.99
N LEU A 957 11.86 -41.37 11.21
CA LEU A 957 12.41 -42.68 11.55
C LEU A 957 11.82 -43.78 10.65
N VAL A 958 10.49 -43.77 10.45
CA VAL A 958 9.81 -44.73 9.57
C VAL A 958 10.31 -44.64 8.12
N THR A 959 10.60 -43.44 7.63
CA THR A 959 11.07 -43.22 6.25
C THR A 959 12.40 -43.92 5.95
N ILE A 960 13.24 -44.15 6.98
CA ILE A 960 14.57 -44.78 6.85
C ILE A 960 14.68 -46.12 7.60
N ALA A 961 13.60 -46.60 8.22
CA ALA A 961 13.60 -47.78 9.06
C ALA A 961 13.58 -49.08 8.24
N GLY A 962 14.19 -50.13 8.78
CA GLY A 962 13.97 -51.49 8.29
C GLY A 962 12.55 -51.99 8.63
N VAL A 963 12.06 -52.99 7.90
CA VAL A 963 10.68 -53.50 7.96
C VAL A 963 10.20 -53.79 9.40
N GLU A 964 11.06 -54.35 10.25
CA GLU A 964 10.72 -54.72 11.64
C GLU A 964 10.49 -53.51 12.56
N GLU A 965 11.08 -52.35 12.26
CA GLU A 965 10.95 -51.13 13.08
C GLU A 965 9.78 -50.22 12.66
N VAL A 966 9.17 -50.46 11.49
CA VAL A 966 8.10 -49.62 10.91
C VAL A 966 6.86 -49.60 11.80
N GLU A 967 6.32 -50.77 12.16
CA GLU A 967 5.07 -50.88 12.93
C GLU A 967 5.19 -50.28 14.35
N PRO A 968 6.25 -50.54 15.15
CA PRO A 968 6.45 -49.86 16.43
C PRO A 968 6.57 -48.34 16.30
N ALA A 969 7.29 -47.85 15.29
CA ALA A 969 7.48 -46.43 15.06
C ALA A 969 6.18 -45.73 14.61
N LEU A 970 5.37 -46.36 13.76
CA LEU A 970 4.04 -45.88 13.38
C LEU A 970 3.09 -45.77 14.58
N ASN A 971 3.11 -46.76 15.48
CA ASN A 971 2.31 -46.72 16.71
C ASN A 971 2.74 -45.58 17.64
N ALA A 972 4.05 -45.34 17.76
CA ALA A 972 4.57 -44.22 18.55
C ALA A 972 4.25 -42.85 17.89
N MET A 973 4.34 -42.76 16.57
CA MET A 973 3.97 -41.60 15.78
C MET A 973 2.51 -41.20 15.99
N GLN A 974 1.58 -42.14 15.85
CA GLN A 974 0.16 -41.88 16.08
C GLN A 974 -0.10 -41.37 17.50
N LYS A 975 0.45 -42.05 18.51
CA LYS A 975 0.29 -41.63 19.93
C LYS A 975 0.83 -40.23 20.18
N ALA A 976 1.93 -39.85 19.53
CA ALA A 976 2.49 -38.51 19.65
C ALA A 976 1.53 -37.46 19.04
N TYR A 977 1.01 -37.69 17.83
CA TYR A 977 0.04 -36.77 17.23
C TYR A 977 -1.29 -36.71 18.01
N GLU A 978 -1.77 -37.82 18.57
CA GLU A 978 -2.96 -37.83 19.43
C GLU A 978 -2.75 -36.99 20.70
N LYS A 979 -1.55 -37.05 21.30
CA LYS A 979 -1.18 -36.17 22.42
C LYS A 979 -1.07 -34.71 21.99
N ALA A 980 -0.54 -34.43 20.80
CA ALA A 980 -0.50 -33.08 20.25
C ALA A 980 -1.92 -32.51 20.11
N TRP A 981 -2.82 -33.30 19.53
CA TRP A 981 -4.23 -32.95 19.38
C TRP A 981 -4.95 -32.77 20.72
N ALA A 982 -4.67 -33.61 21.71
CA ALA A 982 -5.23 -33.46 23.04
C ALA A 982 -4.75 -32.18 23.74
N CYS A 983 -3.48 -31.78 23.57
CA CYS A 983 -2.99 -30.51 24.09
C CYS A 983 -3.69 -29.33 23.42
N GLU A 984 -3.85 -29.38 22.10
CA GLU A 984 -4.52 -28.32 21.32
C GLU A 984 -5.98 -28.14 21.76
N GLN A 985 -6.72 -29.23 22.00
CA GLN A 985 -8.09 -29.17 22.49
C GLN A 985 -8.20 -28.63 23.93
N ARG A 986 -7.22 -28.94 24.79
CA ARG A 986 -7.18 -28.42 26.17
C ARG A 986 -6.91 -26.92 26.20
N ASP A 987 -5.98 -26.47 25.38
CA ASP A 987 -5.48 -25.10 25.36
C ASP A 987 -6.33 -24.20 24.45
N ALA A 988 -7.46 -24.69 23.92
CA ALA A 988 -8.43 -23.92 23.16
C ALA A 988 -9.36 -23.14 24.12
N PRO A 989 -9.12 -21.84 24.39
CA PRO A 989 -10.19 -20.96 24.85
C PRO A 989 -11.31 -20.90 23.80
N ALA A 990 -12.47 -20.37 24.17
CA ALA A 990 -13.51 -19.93 23.25
C ALA A 990 -13.05 -18.81 22.27
N ASP A 991 -11.73 -18.59 22.14
CA ASP A 991 -11.09 -17.53 21.37
C ASP A 991 -10.49 -18.10 20.06
N SER A 992 -11.00 -17.56 18.96
CA SER A 992 -10.82 -17.97 17.56
C SER A 992 -9.42 -17.72 16.97
N SER A 993 -8.38 -17.55 17.79
CA SER A 993 -7.10 -16.94 17.38
C SER A 993 -6.04 -17.90 16.82
N ARG A 994 -6.26 -19.24 16.82
CA ARG A 994 -5.29 -20.23 16.28
C ARG A 994 -5.87 -21.38 15.42
N PRO A 995 -6.59 -21.11 14.32
CA PRO A 995 -7.22 -22.18 13.54
C PRO A 995 -6.21 -23.11 12.80
N VAL A 996 -5.05 -22.59 12.36
CA VAL A 996 -4.04 -23.36 11.61
C VAL A 996 -3.56 -24.58 12.40
N GLN A 997 -3.13 -24.35 13.64
CA GLN A 997 -2.51 -25.39 14.47
C GLN A 997 -3.50 -26.50 14.77
N ARG A 998 -4.76 -26.14 15.01
CA ARG A 998 -5.86 -27.09 15.20
C ARG A 998 -6.06 -27.97 13.98
N VAL A 999 -6.18 -27.38 12.79
CA VAL A 999 -6.39 -28.13 11.55
C VAL A 999 -5.21 -29.06 11.26
N ASP A 1000 -3.98 -28.54 11.34
CA ASP A 1000 -2.76 -29.33 11.13
C ASP A 1000 -2.64 -30.51 12.10
N ARG A 1001 -2.88 -30.29 13.40
CA ARG A 1001 -2.75 -31.38 14.40
C ARG A 1001 -3.74 -32.51 14.16
N LEU A 1002 -5.00 -32.18 13.91
CA LEU A 1002 -6.01 -33.20 13.62
C LEU A 1002 -5.69 -33.94 12.33
N LEU A 1003 -5.26 -33.21 11.30
CA LEU A 1003 -4.87 -33.79 10.02
C LEU A 1003 -3.69 -34.76 10.17
N MET A 1004 -2.68 -34.42 10.97
CA MET A 1004 -1.54 -35.32 11.24
C MET A 1004 -1.93 -36.59 12.02
N VAL A 1005 -2.95 -36.53 12.88
CA VAL A 1005 -3.55 -37.73 13.50
C VAL A 1005 -4.16 -38.64 12.43
N GLN A 1006 -4.93 -38.06 11.49
CA GLN A 1006 -5.53 -38.85 10.41
C GLN A 1006 -4.47 -39.39 9.45
N ALA A 1007 -3.42 -38.61 9.15
CA ALA A 1007 -2.29 -39.06 8.33
C ALA A 1007 -1.63 -40.30 8.94
N ALA A 1008 -1.45 -40.34 10.26
CA ALA A 1008 -0.90 -41.51 10.95
C ALA A 1008 -1.81 -42.74 10.84
N ARG A 1009 -3.14 -42.56 10.94
CA ARG A 1009 -4.12 -43.64 10.80
C ARG A 1009 -4.16 -44.19 9.37
N VAL A 1010 -4.16 -43.32 8.37
CA VAL A 1010 -4.07 -43.70 6.95
C VAL A 1010 -2.77 -44.45 6.66
N ALA A 1011 -1.64 -43.97 7.18
CA ALA A 1011 -0.34 -44.63 7.01
C ALA A 1011 -0.32 -46.06 7.59
N ARG A 1012 -0.96 -46.29 8.75
CA ARG A 1012 -1.09 -47.62 9.34
C ARG A 1012 -1.98 -48.54 8.52
N ALA A 1013 -3.13 -48.03 8.04
CA ALA A 1013 -4.02 -48.77 7.16
C ALA A 1013 -3.31 -49.18 5.85
N LEU A 1014 -2.56 -48.25 5.24
CA LEU A 1014 -1.71 -48.52 4.07
C LEU A 1014 -0.65 -49.58 4.35
N HIS A 1015 0.05 -49.49 5.49
CA HIS A 1015 1.07 -50.47 5.85
C HIS A 1015 0.49 -51.88 5.98
N ARG A 1016 -0.71 -52.02 6.58
CA ARG A 1016 -1.40 -53.29 6.81
C ARG A 1016 -2.24 -53.79 5.63
N GLY A 1017 -2.50 -52.94 4.63
CA GLY A 1017 -3.44 -53.25 3.55
C GLY A 1017 -4.89 -53.35 4.02
N GLU A 1018 -5.25 -52.64 5.10
CA GLU A 1018 -6.59 -52.63 5.70
C GLU A 1018 -7.39 -51.42 5.18
N PRO A 1019 -8.74 -51.51 5.08
CA PRO A 1019 -9.56 -50.36 4.70
C PRO A 1019 -9.50 -49.27 5.77
N VAL A 1020 -9.53 -48.00 5.33
CA VAL A 1020 -9.61 -46.84 6.23
C VAL A 1020 -11.03 -46.71 6.78
N ALA A 1021 -11.16 -46.50 8.09
CA ALA A 1021 -12.47 -46.32 8.73
C ALA A 1021 -13.19 -45.05 8.19
N PRO A 1022 -14.53 -45.09 7.97
CA PRO A 1022 -15.28 -43.93 7.45
C PRO A 1022 -15.09 -42.65 8.27
N GLU A 1023 -15.05 -42.77 9.59
CA GLU A 1023 -14.84 -41.66 10.53
C GLU A 1023 -13.51 -40.92 10.31
N VAL A 1024 -12.48 -41.62 9.82
CA VAL A 1024 -11.19 -41.02 9.49
C VAL A 1024 -11.30 -40.20 8.19
N VAL A 1025 -12.05 -40.70 7.22
CA VAL A 1025 -12.28 -39.98 5.94
C VAL A 1025 -13.11 -38.73 6.19
N ASP A 1026 -14.19 -38.84 6.98
CA ASP A 1026 -15.03 -37.70 7.36
C ASP A 1026 -14.20 -36.62 8.09
N ALA A 1027 -13.32 -37.04 9.02
CA ALA A 1027 -12.43 -36.11 9.72
C ALA A 1027 -11.39 -35.44 8.79
N ILE A 1028 -10.90 -36.14 7.76
CA ILE A 1028 -10.01 -35.55 6.74
C ILE A 1028 -10.77 -34.49 5.93
N ASP A 1029 -12.01 -34.76 5.54
CA ASP A 1029 -12.85 -33.81 4.80
C ASP A 1029 -13.28 -32.60 5.65
N ASP A 1030 -13.48 -32.78 6.95
CA ASP A 1030 -13.65 -31.69 7.91
C ASP A 1030 -12.38 -30.82 7.97
N CYS A 1031 -11.20 -31.43 8.16
CA CYS A 1031 -9.92 -30.72 8.14
C CYS A 1031 -9.71 -29.94 6.84
N ARG A 1032 -10.07 -30.52 5.70
CA ARG A 1032 -9.96 -29.86 4.39
C ARG A 1032 -10.85 -28.63 4.31
N ARG A 1033 -12.12 -28.75 4.71
CA ARG A 1033 -13.08 -27.63 4.72
C ARG A 1033 -12.65 -26.53 5.69
N ASP A 1034 -12.15 -26.91 6.87
CA ASP A 1034 -11.64 -25.95 7.85
C ASP A 1034 -10.37 -25.24 7.34
N ALA A 1035 -9.44 -25.96 6.69
CA ALA A 1035 -8.26 -25.38 6.06
C ALA A 1035 -8.62 -24.39 4.95
N GLU A 1036 -9.52 -24.78 4.05
CA GLU A 1036 -9.98 -23.94 2.94
C GLU A 1036 -10.70 -22.68 3.45
N SER A 1037 -11.58 -22.83 4.45
CA SER A 1037 -12.30 -21.72 5.07
C SER A 1037 -11.35 -20.75 5.79
N ALA A 1038 -10.48 -21.28 6.66
CA ALA A 1038 -9.56 -20.46 7.43
C ALA A 1038 -8.46 -19.83 6.54
N GLY A 1039 -8.00 -20.52 5.50
CA GLY A 1039 -7.06 -20.00 4.51
C GLY A 1039 -7.64 -18.87 3.65
N CYS A 1040 -8.96 -18.77 3.53
CA CYS A 1040 -9.62 -17.60 2.92
C CYS A 1040 -9.62 -16.37 3.85
N GLU A 1041 -9.64 -16.56 5.17
CA GLU A 1041 -9.63 -15.45 6.13
C GLU A 1041 -8.22 -15.03 6.55
N GLN A 1042 -7.29 -15.98 6.60
CA GLN A 1042 -5.92 -15.82 7.05
C GLN A 1042 -4.99 -16.62 6.12
N PRO A 1043 -4.68 -16.10 4.92
CA PRO A 1043 -3.78 -16.80 4.02
C PRO A 1043 -2.44 -17.06 4.69
N CYS A 1044 -2.06 -18.33 4.72
CA CYS A 1044 -0.74 -18.75 5.15
C CYS A 1044 -0.39 -20.05 4.43
N PHE A 1045 0.91 -20.28 4.27
CA PHE A 1045 1.44 -21.48 3.62
C PHE A 1045 0.84 -22.78 4.18
N TRP A 1046 0.64 -22.85 5.50
CA TRP A 1046 0.22 -24.07 6.18
C TRP A 1046 -1.24 -24.46 5.90
N TYR A 1047 -2.15 -23.52 5.63
CA TYR A 1047 -3.52 -23.88 5.23
C TYR A 1047 -3.57 -24.48 3.83
N ASP A 1048 -2.77 -23.94 2.90
CA ASP A 1048 -2.69 -24.49 1.56
C ASP A 1048 -2.08 -25.90 1.58
N ILE A 1049 -1.04 -26.12 2.40
CA ILE A 1049 -0.49 -27.46 2.63
C ILE A 1049 -1.50 -28.38 3.30
N ALA A 1050 -2.24 -27.93 4.32
CA ALA A 1050 -3.23 -28.77 4.98
C ALA A 1050 -4.36 -29.18 4.01
N SER A 1051 -4.81 -28.29 3.12
CA SER A 1051 -5.77 -28.64 2.07
C SER A 1051 -5.19 -29.66 1.07
N ALA A 1052 -3.94 -29.49 0.66
CA ALA A 1052 -3.24 -30.42 -0.23
C ALA A 1052 -3.01 -31.81 0.42
N ASP A 1053 -2.54 -31.83 1.66
CA ASP A 1053 -2.35 -33.03 2.46
C ASP A 1053 -3.68 -33.76 2.69
N ALA A 1054 -4.77 -33.04 3.00
CA ALA A 1054 -6.09 -33.65 3.14
C ALA A 1054 -6.57 -34.30 1.83
N ALA A 1055 -6.39 -33.61 0.69
CA ALA A 1055 -6.71 -34.18 -0.62
C ALA A 1055 -5.88 -35.43 -0.93
N LEU A 1056 -4.58 -35.43 -0.57
CA LEU A 1056 -3.70 -36.59 -0.67
C LEU A 1056 -4.19 -37.76 0.20
N LEU A 1057 -4.55 -37.50 1.46
CA LEU A 1057 -5.02 -38.53 2.38
C LEU A 1057 -6.36 -39.14 1.93
N THR A 1058 -7.29 -38.33 1.43
CA THR A 1058 -8.56 -38.82 0.84
C THR A 1058 -8.29 -39.68 -0.39
N ALA A 1059 -7.35 -39.26 -1.25
CA ALA A 1059 -6.91 -40.04 -2.41
C ALA A 1059 -6.30 -41.40 -2.00
N LEU A 1060 -5.46 -41.43 -0.97
CA LEU A 1060 -4.85 -42.65 -0.44
C LEU A 1060 -5.88 -43.57 0.24
N ALA A 1061 -6.84 -43.02 0.99
CA ALA A 1061 -7.91 -43.78 1.61
C ALA A 1061 -8.80 -44.48 0.56
N ALA A 1062 -9.07 -43.81 -0.57
CA ALA A 1062 -9.86 -44.37 -1.67
C ALA A 1062 -9.19 -45.59 -2.35
N VAL A 1063 -7.85 -45.67 -2.35
CA VAL A 1063 -7.09 -46.83 -2.88
C VAL A 1063 -7.26 -48.07 -2.00
N LEU A 1064 -7.58 -47.89 -0.72
CA LEU A 1064 -7.83 -48.98 0.24
C LEU A 1064 -9.31 -49.37 0.35
N ALA A 1065 -10.21 -48.71 -0.41
CA ALA A 1065 -11.63 -49.00 -0.36
C ALA A 1065 -11.94 -50.41 -0.92
N PRO A 1066 -12.84 -51.18 -0.30
CA PRO A 1066 -13.20 -52.52 -0.79
C PRO A 1066 -13.77 -52.44 -2.20
N ALA A 1067 -13.19 -53.21 -3.13
CA ALA A 1067 -13.64 -53.27 -4.51
C ALA A 1067 -15.06 -53.85 -4.59
N THR A 1068 -16.05 -53.01 -4.87
CA THR A 1068 -17.41 -53.47 -5.20
C THR A 1068 -17.42 -54.02 -6.62
N GLY A 1069 -17.07 -55.30 -6.77
CA GLY A 1069 -17.28 -56.07 -8.01
C GLY A 1069 -16.23 -55.95 -9.11
N ALA A 1070 -15.08 -55.32 -8.86
CA ALA A 1070 -13.95 -55.27 -9.81
C ALA A 1070 -12.82 -56.22 -9.38
N SER A 1071 -12.25 -56.97 -10.34
CA SER A 1071 -11.14 -57.92 -10.10
C SER A 1071 -9.76 -57.26 -9.97
N THR A 1072 -9.68 -55.94 -10.09
CA THR A 1072 -8.45 -55.15 -10.10
C THR A 1072 -8.45 -54.20 -8.89
N PRO A 1073 -7.36 -54.11 -8.11
CA PRO A 1073 -7.27 -53.15 -7.01
C PRO A 1073 -7.43 -51.71 -7.54
N PRO A 1074 -8.13 -50.82 -6.81
CA PRO A 1074 -8.35 -49.46 -7.28
C PRO A 1074 -7.03 -48.68 -7.33
N LEU A 1075 -6.60 -48.31 -8.53
CA LEU A 1075 -5.44 -47.46 -8.78
C LEU A 1075 -5.78 -46.00 -8.47
N LEU A 1076 -4.78 -45.20 -8.09
CA LEU A 1076 -4.94 -43.75 -7.98
C LEU A 1076 -5.05 -43.15 -9.40
N PRO A 1077 -6.20 -42.58 -9.81
CA PRO A 1077 -6.36 -42.04 -11.17
C PRO A 1077 -5.41 -40.86 -11.41
N GLU A 1078 -4.84 -40.76 -12.61
CA GLU A 1078 -3.92 -39.67 -12.97
C GLU A 1078 -4.56 -38.28 -12.75
N THR A 1079 -5.85 -38.13 -13.07
CA THR A 1079 -6.59 -36.89 -12.85
C THR A 1079 -6.66 -36.45 -11.38
N LYS A 1080 -6.75 -37.40 -10.44
CA LYS A 1080 -6.71 -37.10 -9.00
C LYS A 1080 -5.29 -36.75 -8.54
N ALA A 1081 -4.28 -37.47 -9.01
CA ALA A 1081 -2.88 -37.15 -8.72
C ALA A 1081 -2.50 -35.75 -9.23
N ASP A 1082 -2.94 -35.39 -10.44
CA ASP A 1082 -2.74 -34.06 -11.02
C ASP A 1082 -3.43 -32.96 -10.20
N ALA A 1083 -4.64 -33.22 -9.70
CA ALA A 1083 -5.36 -32.28 -8.84
C ALA A 1083 -4.63 -32.04 -7.50
N VAL A 1084 -4.14 -33.10 -6.85
CA VAL A 1084 -3.32 -32.97 -5.63
C VAL A 1084 -2.03 -32.21 -5.92
N ALA A 1085 -1.34 -32.52 -7.02
CA ALA A 1085 -0.12 -31.82 -7.41
C ALA A 1085 -0.38 -30.32 -7.72
N ALA A 1086 -1.55 -29.98 -8.27
CA ALA A 1086 -1.94 -28.59 -8.50
C ALA A 1086 -2.15 -27.82 -7.18
N LEU A 1087 -2.70 -28.46 -6.14
CA LEU A 1087 -2.87 -27.85 -4.80
C LEU A 1087 -1.51 -27.54 -4.17
N TYR A 1088 -0.57 -28.49 -4.20
CA TYR A 1088 0.79 -28.24 -3.72
C TYR A 1088 1.52 -27.17 -4.56
N GLY A 1089 1.34 -27.19 -5.88
CA GLY A 1089 1.88 -26.15 -6.76
C GLY A 1089 1.31 -24.75 -6.47
N LYS A 1090 0.03 -24.67 -6.05
CA LYS A 1090 -0.58 -23.43 -5.57
C LYS A 1090 0.05 -22.96 -4.26
N ALA A 1091 0.20 -23.86 -3.28
CA ALA A 1091 0.87 -23.55 -2.01
C ALA A 1091 2.29 -23.00 -2.23
N ARG A 1092 3.06 -23.61 -3.15
CA ARG A 1092 4.40 -23.16 -3.53
C ARG A 1092 4.42 -21.74 -4.12
N ARG A 1093 3.41 -21.39 -4.94
CA ARG A 1093 3.29 -20.05 -5.54
C ARG A 1093 2.89 -18.97 -4.53
N HIS A 1094 2.10 -19.31 -3.51
CA HIS A 1094 1.74 -18.38 -2.43
C HIS A 1094 2.95 -18.00 -1.54
N GLY A 1095 3.99 -18.83 -1.52
CA GLY A 1095 5.22 -18.58 -0.78
C GLY A 1095 5.61 -19.77 0.08
N GLY A 1096 6.45 -19.52 1.06
CA GLY A 1096 7.04 -20.54 1.92
C GLY A 1096 8.54 -20.66 1.70
N SER A 1097 9.27 -20.65 2.81
CA SER A 1097 10.70 -20.86 2.79
C SER A 1097 11.08 -22.28 2.33
N PRO A 1098 12.34 -22.50 1.90
CA PRO A 1098 12.91 -23.82 1.70
C PRO A 1098 12.61 -24.82 2.83
N LEU A 1099 12.67 -24.39 4.09
CA LEU A 1099 12.37 -25.25 5.24
C LEU A 1099 10.89 -25.67 5.26
N LYS A 1100 9.98 -24.72 5.06
CA LYS A 1100 8.53 -24.99 4.99
C LYS A 1100 8.21 -25.95 3.84
N LEU A 1101 8.72 -25.68 2.64
CA LEU A 1101 8.57 -26.55 1.47
C LEU A 1101 9.13 -27.96 1.71
N SER A 1102 10.27 -28.07 2.39
CA SER A 1102 10.84 -29.38 2.71
C SER A 1102 9.95 -30.23 3.63
N THR A 1103 9.08 -29.60 4.43
CA THR A 1103 8.10 -30.32 5.28
C THR A 1103 7.02 -31.01 4.44
N ALA A 1104 6.56 -30.37 3.36
CA ALA A 1104 5.61 -30.98 2.42
C ALA A 1104 6.26 -32.16 1.66
N ASN A 1105 7.52 -32.00 1.23
CA ASN A 1105 8.27 -33.09 0.60
C ASN A 1105 8.49 -34.27 1.54
N GLU A 1106 8.83 -34.02 2.82
CA GLU A 1106 8.99 -35.07 3.83
C GLU A 1106 7.71 -35.89 4.05
N GLN A 1107 6.53 -35.27 3.95
CA GLN A 1107 5.25 -35.96 4.05
C GLN A 1107 5.04 -36.92 2.86
N LEU A 1108 5.37 -36.48 1.64
CA LEU A 1108 5.30 -37.31 0.43
C LEU A 1108 6.32 -38.44 0.46
N ASP A 1109 7.57 -38.16 0.82
CA ASP A 1109 8.63 -39.17 0.94
C ASP A 1109 8.28 -40.23 2.01
N PHE A 1110 7.65 -39.81 3.11
CA PHE A 1110 7.12 -40.74 4.10
C PHE A 1110 6.06 -41.68 3.53
N PHE A 1111 5.07 -41.17 2.78
CA PHE A 1111 4.07 -42.04 2.15
C PHE A 1111 4.66 -42.93 1.06
N ILE A 1112 5.65 -42.46 0.30
CA ILE A 1112 6.40 -43.30 -0.66
C ILE A 1112 7.08 -44.47 0.08
N ALA A 1113 7.74 -44.21 1.20
CA ALA A 1113 8.39 -45.25 2.01
C ALA A 1113 7.37 -46.24 2.59
N ILE A 1114 6.25 -45.75 3.13
CA ILE A 1114 5.16 -46.59 3.67
C ILE A 1114 4.58 -47.51 2.61
N VAL A 1115 4.32 -46.99 1.41
CA VAL A 1115 3.82 -47.80 0.29
C VAL A 1115 4.88 -48.84 -0.09
N GLY A 1116 6.16 -48.50 -0.09
CA GLY A 1116 7.26 -49.46 -0.27
C GLY A 1116 7.21 -50.65 0.71
N HIS A 1117 6.91 -50.39 1.99
CA HIS A 1117 6.83 -51.38 3.08
C HIS A 1117 5.43 -51.98 3.31
N SER A 1118 4.44 -51.62 2.48
CA SER A 1118 3.05 -52.02 2.68
C SER A 1118 2.80 -53.52 2.43
N GLN A 1119 1.63 -54.01 2.86
CA GLN A 1119 1.15 -55.37 2.56
C GLN A 1119 0.18 -55.42 1.36
N ILE A 1120 -0.01 -54.30 0.63
CA ILE A 1120 -0.82 -54.25 -0.59
C ILE A 1120 -0.14 -54.93 -1.79
N ALA A 1121 -0.94 -55.30 -2.79
CA ALA A 1121 -0.51 -56.00 -4.00
C ALA A 1121 0.64 -55.27 -4.73
N ALA A 1122 1.59 -56.06 -5.28
CA ALA A 1122 2.84 -55.53 -5.84
C ALA A 1122 2.65 -54.58 -7.04
N GLU A 1123 1.61 -54.78 -7.85
CA GLU A 1123 1.26 -53.88 -8.96
C GLU A 1123 0.74 -52.55 -8.45
N ALA A 1124 -0.27 -52.57 -7.56
CA ALA A 1124 -0.80 -51.38 -6.91
C ALA A 1124 0.27 -50.58 -6.16
N ARG A 1125 1.25 -51.27 -5.56
CA ARG A 1125 2.41 -50.64 -4.91
C ARG A 1125 3.27 -49.83 -5.87
N ARG A 1126 3.62 -50.41 -7.03
CA ARG A 1126 4.44 -49.73 -8.04
C ARG A 1126 3.75 -48.49 -8.60
N ASP A 1127 2.46 -48.61 -8.91
CA ASP A 1127 1.69 -47.53 -9.50
C ASP A 1127 1.49 -46.37 -8.50
N LEU A 1128 1.23 -46.69 -7.23
CA LEU A 1128 1.06 -45.68 -6.19
C LEU A 1128 2.37 -44.95 -5.87
N VAL A 1129 3.51 -45.66 -5.86
CA VAL A 1129 4.84 -45.03 -5.73
C VAL A 1129 5.11 -44.08 -6.90
N GLN A 1130 4.79 -44.49 -8.14
CA GLN A 1130 4.96 -43.61 -9.31
C GLN A 1130 4.07 -42.37 -9.22
N ALA A 1131 2.80 -42.51 -8.80
CA ALA A 1131 1.89 -41.39 -8.66
C ALA A 1131 2.36 -40.39 -7.58
N LEU A 1132 2.80 -40.89 -6.41
CA LEU A 1132 3.34 -40.06 -5.34
C LEU A 1132 4.65 -39.36 -5.75
N ALA A 1133 5.54 -40.06 -6.47
CA ALA A 1133 6.76 -39.46 -7.01
C ALA A 1133 6.44 -38.33 -8.00
N ARG A 1134 5.46 -38.50 -8.89
CA ARG A 1134 5.01 -37.43 -9.79
C ARG A 1134 4.46 -36.21 -9.04
N ILE A 1135 3.70 -36.41 -7.97
CA ILE A 1135 3.20 -35.31 -7.11
C ILE A 1135 4.38 -34.57 -6.48
N ARG A 1136 5.35 -35.30 -5.93
CA ARG A 1136 6.58 -34.75 -5.35
C ARG A 1136 7.41 -33.98 -6.36
N ASP A 1137 7.56 -34.50 -7.58
CA ASP A 1137 8.38 -33.86 -8.61
C ASP A 1137 7.77 -32.52 -9.08
N ARG A 1138 6.46 -32.31 -8.93
CA ARG A 1138 5.81 -31.00 -9.19
C ARG A 1138 5.98 -29.98 -8.04
N LEU A 1139 6.36 -30.43 -6.85
CA LEU A 1139 6.75 -29.56 -5.74
C LEU A 1139 8.20 -29.11 -5.85
N LEU A 1140 9.05 -29.92 -6.48
CA LEU A 1140 10.45 -29.59 -6.76
C LEU A 1140 10.53 -28.37 -7.71
N PRO A 1141 11.60 -27.56 -7.61
CA PRO A 1141 11.82 -26.33 -8.36
C PRO A 1141 11.53 -26.40 -9.85
#